data_AF-A0A6I2J0T3-F1
#
_entry.id   AF-A0A6I2J0T3-F1
#
_cell.length_a   1.000
_cell.length_b   1.000
_cell.length_c   1.000
_cell.angle_alpha   90.00
_cell.angle_beta   90.00
_cell.angle_gamma   90.00
#
_symmetry.space_group_name_H-M   'P 1'
#
loop_
_entity.id
_entity.type
_entity.pdbx_description
1 polymer ?
#
loop_
_entity_poly.entity_id
_entity_poly.type
_entity_poly.pdbx_seq_one_letter_code
_entity_poly.pdbx_strand_id
1 'polypeptide(L)'
;MASKIPLALTLCGAALSLPATAQQHPIWHAIAFGQSTDVNFSSNVLPEKVGMNNVTIDGKKLAIADSADLSKPITIESRGGKIANSHDGLTFFYTALPTGENFVLQATVTVDQFGPENGAKPAAQEGAGMLVRDVLGNPRQEPLKEGYEEFPAASNMVMNAIMTQDKKDASRVKMQAIARDGITQPWGNTGSTISRKNYQEEIDLSKAPTFRMKLERTNDGFVTSWAPAGSDAWVSENIKRADIITVQDKSQYYVGFFASRNAKITVSDASLKTSAAKTVGSVPFVPKAWPVVMQIASPAKSTTSEYVVQARANYDGNFTVRQDEVVIGQEKVAKAGEMFALPTTLKDQTRFTVIFTPTSGKDRTPVSQDFVVEQVKNIQGATLYVAPNGASGNDGSKAAPLDLASAISLVTPGGKIILSSGEYPLTTISTADSGLKGKLKTLEADGKVVIRGLALDGNYWHVKGIEVTDKSLRVQGSHNFIESVIAYKNDDTGIQISSPADVGRPLWASYNKVVNAESFSNEDPGKINADGFAVKMRVGDGNRLEGCYAHDNIDDGYDLFNKIEDGANGIVVIENSIARNNTSNGFKLGGEGQPVAHEIHNSIAIGNHLDGFTDNFNPGALVVANNVAVDNQRFNYIFRPSPYGSAETQGKFTDNISLRSVEGKYDDAISGNVDNSNYFIRDGKTENSDGKQLSIKDYQSLTLPVPLQRNADGSFITGEFLTKQ
;
A
#
# COMPACT_ATOMS: atom_id res chain seq x y z
N MET A 1 -47.42 -81.99 -25.79
CA MET A 1 -48.58 -81.78 -24.91
C MET A 1 -48.35 -80.49 -24.14
N ALA A 2 -49.33 -79.57 -24.22
CA ALA A 2 -49.60 -78.38 -23.37
C ALA A 2 -48.47 -77.33 -23.18
N SER A 3 -48.69 -76.02 -23.09
CA SER A 3 -49.76 -75.06 -23.46
C SER A 3 -49.14 -73.67 -23.23
N LYS A 4 -49.18 -72.76 -24.21
CA LYS A 4 -49.89 -71.47 -24.22
C LYS A 4 -49.83 -70.57 -22.96
N ILE A 5 -49.41 -69.32 -23.24
CA ILE A 5 -49.87 -68.00 -22.75
C ILE A 5 -49.00 -67.27 -21.68
N PRO A 6 -48.66 -65.98 -21.93
CA PRO A 6 -47.88 -65.13 -21.02
C PRO A 6 -48.76 -64.50 -19.93
N LEU A 7 -48.20 -64.33 -18.73
CA LEU A 7 -48.84 -63.58 -17.65
C LEU A 7 -48.31 -62.14 -17.64
N ALA A 8 -49.19 -61.21 -17.99
CA ALA A 8 -49.02 -59.79 -17.75
C ALA A 8 -49.01 -59.52 -16.24
N LEU A 9 -48.00 -58.81 -15.74
CA LEU A 9 -48.06 -58.16 -14.43
C LEU A 9 -48.17 -56.64 -14.65
N THR A 10 -49.37 -56.14 -14.40
CA THR A 10 -49.74 -54.74 -14.30
C THR A 10 -49.00 -54.12 -13.10
N LEU A 11 -47.97 -53.31 -13.35
CA LEU A 11 -47.46 -52.39 -12.32
C LEU A 11 -48.35 -51.15 -12.33
N CYS A 12 -49.22 -51.04 -11.32
CA CYS A 12 -49.89 -49.79 -10.99
C CYS A 12 -48.84 -48.73 -10.63
N GLY A 13 -48.69 -47.73 -11.49
CA GLY A 13 -47.96 -46.51 -11.18
C GLY A 13 -48.72 -45.71 -10.13
N ALA A 14 -48.26 -45.75 -8.89
CA ALA A 14 -48.52 -44.68 -7.94
C ALA A 14 -47.59 -43.51 -8.31
N ALA A 15 -48.11 -42.55 -9.06
CA ALA A 15 -47.47 -41.26 -9.22
C ALA A 15 -47.47 -40.57 -7.85
N LEU A 16 -46.40 -40.74 -7.09
CA LEU A 16 -46.06 -39.83 -5.99
C LEU A 16 -45.69 -38.51 -6.64
N SER A 17 -46.67 -37.64 -6.81
CA SER A 17 -46.45 -36.22 -7.04
C SER A 17 -45.70 -35.67 -5.82
N LEU A 18 -44.38 -35.60 -5.90
CA LEU A 18 -43.59 -34.76 -5.01
C LEU A 18 -44.17 -33.34 -5.14
N PRO A 19 -44.58 -32.68 -4.04
CA PRO A 19 -45.01 -31.31 -4.12
C PRO A 19 -43.85 -30.50 -4.72
N ALA A 20 -44.15 -29.70 -5.75
CA ALA A 20 -43.24 -28.67 -6.21
C ALA A 20 -42.82 -27.87 -4.97
N THR A 21 -41.55 -27.96 -4.59
CA THR A 21 -40.97 -27.12 -3.55
C THR A 21 -41.26 -25.69 -3.95
N ALA A 22 -42.11 -25.00 -3.18
CA ALA A 22 -42.34 -23.57 -3.33
C ALA A 22 -40.97 -22.90 -3.39
N GLN A 23 -40.68 -22.19 -4.48
CA GLN A 23 -39.43 -21.47 -4.65
C GLN A 23 -39.38 -20.44 -3.51
N GLN A 24 -38.57 -20.71 -2.48
CA GLN A 24 -38.41 -19.78 -1.37
C GLN A 24 -37.91 -18.47 -1.94
N HIS A 25 -38.65 -17.39 -1.71
CA HIS A 25 -38.21 -16.06 -2.08
C HIS A 25 -36.86 -15.79 -1.39
N PRO A 26 -35.84 -15.27 -2.10
CA PRO A 26 -34.55 -14.98 -1.51
C PRO A 26 -34.70 -14.05 -0.31
N ILE A 27 -34.09 -14.41 0.82
CA ILE A 27 -34.10 -13.60 2.04
C ILE A 27 -32.96 -12.58 1.92
N TRP A 28 -33.26 -11.31 2.19
CA TRP A 28 -32.28 -10.22 2.11
C TRP A 28 -31.81 -9.77 3.48
N HIS A 29 -30.53 -9.43 3.57
CA HIS A 29 -29.84 -9.02 4.78
C HIS A 29 -29.03 -7.74 4.56
N ALA A 30 -28.68 -7.05 5.64
CA ALA A 30 -27.79 -5.90 5.64
C ALA A 30 -26.50 -6.20 6.40
N ILE A 31 -25.37 -5.72 5.89
CA ILE A 31 -24.07 -5.83 6.55
C ILE A 31 -23.22 -4.60 6.22
N ALA A 32 -22.47 -4.11 7.19
CA ALA A 32 -21.31 -3.24 6.96
C ALA A 32 -20.06 -4.04 7.33
N PHE A 33 -19.00 -3.97 6.53
CA PHE A 33 -17.75 -4.68 6.81
C PHE A 33 -16.57 -4.04 6.07
N GLY A 34 -15.36 -4.40 6.48
CA GLY A 34 -14.12 -4.05 5.80
C GLY A 34 -13.58 -2.68 6.17
N GLN A 35 -12.34 -2.41 5.76
CA GLN A 35 -11.58 -1.23 6.19
C GLN A 35 -12.35 0.09 5.99
N SER A 36 -12.22 0.99 6.97
CA SER A 36 -12.86 2.31 7.04
C SER A 36 -14.38 2.28 7.29
N THR A 37 -14.98 1.15 7.65
CA THR A 37 -16.41 1.09 8.01
C THR A 37 -16.68 1.27 9.50
N ASP A 38 -15.65 1.60 10.26
CA ASP A 38 -15.62 1.74 11.71
C ASP A 38 -16.64 2.75 12.24
N VAL A 39 -17.15 2.52 13.45
CA VAL A 39 -18.19 3.40 14.03
C VAL A 39 -17.71 4.81 14.37
N ASN A 40 -16.40 5.00 14.43
CA ASN A 40 -15.75 6.28 14.67
C ASN A 40 -15.02 6.81 13.42
N PHE A 41 -15.21 6.19 12.25
CA PHE A 41 -14.60 6.66 11.02
C PHE A 41 -15.14 8.04 10.63
N SER A 42 -14.24 9.01 10.44
CA SER A 42 -14.58 10.44 10.32
C SER A 42 -13.98 11.17 9.13
N SER A 43 -13.17 10.51 8.28
CA SER A 43 -12.45 11.19 7.20
C SER A 43 -13.40 11.76 6.14
N ASN A 44 -13.40 13.09 6.00
CA ASN A 44 -14.28 13.85 5.09
C ASN A 44 -15.78 13.60 5.32
N VAL A 45 -16.17 13.41 6.58
CA VAL A 45 -17.56 13.18 7.02
C VAL A 45 -18.01 14.32 7.92
N LEU A 46 -19.31 14.68 7.87
CA LEU A 46 -19.90 15.60 8.83
C LEU A 46 -19.89 15.00 10.25
N PRO A 47 -19.68 15.79 11.32
CA PRO A 47 -19.59 15.27 12.69
C PRO A 47 -20.76 14.36 13.11
N GLU A 48 -21.98 14.71 12.72
CA GLU A 48 -23.21 13.96 13.02
C GLU A 48 -23.40 12.68 12.19
N LYS A 49 -22.55 12.47 11.17
CA LYS A 49 -22.59 11.31 10.27
C LYS A 49 -21.38 10.38 10.42
N VAL A 50 -20.49 10.66 11.37
CA VAL A 50 -19.34 9.81 11.70
C VAL A 50 -19.81 8.37 11.93
N GLY A 51 -19.15 7.42 11.26
CA GLY A 51 -19.49 5.99 11.34
C GLY A 51 -20.85 5.58 10.73
N MET A 52 -21.54 6.44 9.98
CA MET A 52 -22.82 6.06 9.40
C MET A 52 -22.65 5.04 8.25
N ASN A 53 -23.10 3.79 8.46
CA ASN A 53 -23.15 2.75 7.42
C ASN A 53 -24.43 1.92 7.62
N ASN A 54 -25.53 2.37 7.03
CA ASN A 54 -26.87 1.85 7.34
C ASN A 54 -27.61 1.42 6.07
N VAL A 55 -28.42 0.38 6.23
CA VAL A 55 -29.49 0.02 5.30
C VAL A 55 -30.81 0.27 6.01
N THR A 56 -31.70 1.02 5.35
CA THR A 56 -33.00 1.42 5.91
C THR A 56 -34.13 1.05 4.97
N ILE A 57 -35.20 0.46 5.51
CA ILE A 57 -36.45 0.16 4.79
C ILE A 57 -37.59 0.70 5.65
N ASP A 58 -38.50 1.50 5.05
CA ASP A 58 -39.61 2.16 5.77
C ASP A 58 -39.18 2.91 7.05
N GLY A 59 -38.01 3.55 7.00
CA GLY A 59 -37.46 4.27 8.16
C GLY A 59 -36.87 3.37 9.26
N LYS A 60 -36.95 2.03 9.15
CA LYS A 60 -36.27 1.10 10.05
C LYS A 60 -34.84 0.80 9.56
N LYS A 61 -33.83 1.11 10.37
CA LYS A 61 -32.45 0.61 10.19
C LYS A 61 -32.44 -0.91 10.39
N LEU A 62 -31.92 -1.66 9.42
CA LEU A 62 -31.76 -3.11 9.53
C LEU A 62 -30.53 -3.46 10.35
N ALA A 63 -30.69 -4.37 11.31
CA ALA A 63 -29.59 -5.07 11.98
C ALA A 63 -29.12 -6.28 11.16
N ILE A 64 -27.94 -6.82 11.47
CA ILE A 64 -27.38 -7.99 10.77
C ILE A 64 -28.32 -9.22 10.82
N ALA A 65 -29.03 -9.40 11.94
CA ALA A 65 -29.97 -10.50 12.13
C ALA A 65 -31.36 -10.24 11.51
N ASP A 66 -31.65 -9.02 11.08
CA ASP A 66 -32.91 -8.73 10.41
C ASP A 66 -32.94 -9.38 9.02
N SER A 67 -34.16 -9.67 8.57
CA SER A 67 -34.44 -10.10 7.20
C SER A 67 -35.42 -9.14 6.53
N ALA A 68 -35.31 -9.02 5.22
CA ALA A 68 -36.18 -8.21 4.38
C ALA A 68 -36.42 -8.88 3.02
N ASP A 69 -37.25 -8.24 2.21
CA ASP A 69 -37.46 -8.55 0.80
C ASP A 69 -37.30 -7.28 -0.06
N LEU A 70 -37.61 -7.39 -1.36
CA LEU A 70 -37.53 -6.29 -2.33
C LEU A 70 -38.85 -5.54 -2.53
N SER A 71 -39.85 -5.75 -1.67
CA SER A 71 -41.20 -5.19 -1.87
C SER A 71 -41.29 -3.70 -1.62
N LYS A 72 -40.28 -3.11 -0.97
CA LYS A 72 -40.25 -1.70 -0.57
C LYS A 72 -38.93 -1.03 -0.98
N PRO A 73 -38.89 0.31 -1.12
CA PRO A 73 -37.66 1.02 -1.39
C PRO A 73 -36.61 0.80 -0.28
N ILE A 74 -35.35 0.63 -0.68
CA ILE A 74 -34.22 0.42 0.22
C ILE A 74 -33.28 1.62 0.13
N THR A 75 -33.04 2.30 1.25
CA THR A 75 -32.01 3.34 1.33
C THR A 75 -30.72 2.73 1.86
N ILE A 76 -29.62 2.94 1.15
CA ILE A 76 -28.27 2.49 1.56
C ILE A 76 -27.41 3.73 1.70
N GLU A 77 -26.92 3.97 2.91
CA GLU A 77 -26.08 5.12 3.24
C GLU A 77 -24.75 4.64 3.80
N SER A 78 -23.66 5.15 3.24
CA SER A 78 -22.30 4.93 3.72
C SER A 78 -21.62 6.27 3.90
N ARG A 79 -20.81 6.38 4.96
CA ARG A 79 -19.90 7.49 5.27
C ARG A 79 -18.51 6.96 5.62
N GLY A 80 -18.21 5.75 5.17
CA GLY A 80 -16.99 5.02 5.43
C GLY A 80 -16.77 3.97 4.34
N GLY A 81 -15.83 3.06 4.51
CA GLY A 81 -15.50 2.05 3.51
C GLY A 81 -14.60 2.57 2.39
N LYS A 82 -14.18 1.69 1.48
CA LYS A 82 -13.35 2.00 0.30
C LYS A 82 -13.47 0.89 -0.73
N ILE A 83 -13.36 1.22 -2.01
CA ILE A 83 -13.17 0.23 -3.09
C ILE A 83 -11.68 0.22 -3.47
N ALA A 84 -10.91 -0.69 -2.88
CA ALA A 84 -9.47 -0.78 -3.10
C ALA A 84 -9.13 -1.72 -4.26
N ASN A 85 -7.84 -1.84 -4.57
CA ASN A 85 -7.37 -2.75 -5.60
C ASN A 85 -7.64 -4.22 -5.23
N SER A 86 -7.34 -4.59 -3.99
CA SER A 86 -7.41 -5.99 -3.54
C SER A 86 -8.52 -6.30 -2.54
N HIS A 87 -9.12 -5.29 -1.91
CA HIS A 87 -10.11 -5.47 -0.85
C HIS A 87 -11.15 -4.34 -0.83
N ASP A 88 -12.21 -4.52 -0.05
CA ASP A 88 -13.27 -3.52 0.07
C ASP A 88 -13.61 -3.21 1.54
N GLY A 89 -14.20 -2.04 1.75
CA GLY A 89 -15.05 -1.71 2.89
C GLY A 89 -16.38 -1.17 2.38
N LEU A 90 -17.51 -1.79 2.77
CA LEU A 90 -18.82 -1.59 2.13
C LEU A 90 -19.95 -1.59 3.15
N THR A 91 -21.01 -0.82 2.85
CA THR A 91 -22.38 -1.08 3.31
C THR A 91 -23.09 -1.89 2.23
N PHE A 92 -23.62 -3.07 2.55
CA PHE A 92 -24.14 -4.02 1.56
C PHE A 92 -25.50 -4.59 1.98
N PHE A 93 -26.50 -4.47 1.10
CA PHE A 93 -27.80 -5.12 1.20
C PHE A 93 -27.87 -6.25 0.19
N TYR A 94 -27.99 -7.49 0.65
CA TYR A 94 -27.65 -8.67 -0.16
C TYR A 94 -28.53 -9.88 0.12
N THR A 95 -28.50 -10.82 -0.83
CA THR A 95 -28.97 -12.19 -0.63
C THR A 95 -27.92 -13.19 -1.11
N ALA A 96 -27.95 -14.41 -0.57
CA ALA A 96 -27.07 -15.51 -0.98
C ALA A 96 -27.77 -16.36 -2.04
N LEU A 97 -27.05 -16.71 -3.11
CA LEU A 97 -27.53 -17.60 -4.16
C LEU A 97 -26.56 -18.78 -4.34
N PRO A 98 -27.05 -19.99 -4.63
CA PRO A 98 -26.19 -21.13 -4.89
C PRO A 98 -25.39 -20.93 -6.19
N THR A 99 -24.17 -21.48 -6.25
CA THR A 99 -23.29 -21.34 -7.44
C THR A 99 -23.89 -21.94 -8.70
N GLY A 100 -24.83 -22.88 -8.56
CA GLY A 100 -25.62 -23.48 -9.63
C GLY A 100 -26.72 -22.58 -10.22
N GLU A 101 -26.84 -21.33 -9.79
CA GLU A 101 -27.80 -20.35 -10.33
C GLU A 101 -27.12 -19.15 -11.00
N ASN A 102 -27.66 -18.76 -12.15
CA ASN A 102 -27.48 -17.45 -12.78
C ASN A 102 -28.52 -16.48 -12.22
N PHE A 103 -28.25 -15.18 -12.32
CA PHE A 103 -29.16 -14.15 -11.84
C PHE A 103 -29.30 -12.97 -12.79
N VAL A 104 -30.43 -12.29 -12.71
CA VAL A 104 -30.65 -10.93 -13.22
C VAL A 104 -31.17 -10.10 -12.07
N LEU A 105 -30.33 -9.19 -11.57
CA LEU A 105 -30.70 -8.17 -10.60
C LEU A 105 -30.92 -6.86 -11.34
N GLN A 106 -32.10 -6.26 -11.22
CA GLN A 106 -32.41 -4.96 -11.80
C GLN A 106 -33.13 -4.08 -10.78
N ALA A 107 -32.97 -2.76 -10.89
CA ALA A 107 -33.68 -1.79 -10.07
C ALA A 107 -33.66 -0.40 -10.71
N THR A 108 -34.54 0.46 -10.22
CA THR A 108 -34.39 1.92 -10.31
C THR A 108 -33.52 2.38 -9.14
N VAL A 109 -32.49 3.16 -9.41
CA VAL A 109 -31.55 3.69 -8.41
C VAL A 109 -31.57 5.21 -8.48
N THR A 110 -31.84 5.85 -7.34
CA THR A 110 -31.70 7.30 -7.14
C THR A 110 -30.47 7.56 -6.30
N VAL A 111 -29.58 8.43 -6.77
CA VAL A 111 -28.46 8.94 -5.98
C VAL A 111 -28.93 10.14 -5.17
N ASP A 112 -29.13 9.94 -3.87
CA ASP A 112 -29.62 10.98 -2.97
C ASP A 112 -28.50 11.94 -2.56
N GLN A 113 -27.28 11.41 -2.40
CA GLN A 113 -26.10 12.18 -2.03
C GLN A 113 -24.83 11.43 -2.46
N PHE A 114 -23.83 12.16 -2.94
CA PHE A 114 -22.54 11.60 -3.37
C PHE A 114 -21.39 12.58 -3.09
N GLY A 115 -20.23 12.09 -2.65
CA GLY A 115 -19.04 12.89 -2.32
C GLY A 115 -19.05 13.54 -0.92
N PRO A 116 -17.94 14.16 -0.48
CA PRO A 116 -17.90 14.84 0.81
C PRO A 116 -18.88 16.01 0.92
N GLU A 117 -19.49 16.18 2.09
CA GLU A 117 -20.47 17.27 2.37
C GLU A 117 -19.82 18.47 3.09
N ASN A 118 -18.55 18.35 3.48
CA ASN A 118 -17.80 19.35 4.24
C ASN A 118 -16.97 20.29 3.34
N GLY A 119 -17.19 20.26 2.02
CA GLY A 119 -16.42 21.04 1.04
C GLY A 119 -15.10 20.40 0.59
N ALA A 120 -14.72 19.24 1.13
CA ALA A 120 -13.59 18.47 0.61
C ALA A 120 -13.87 17.93 -0.80
N LYS A 121 -12.80 17.73 -1.58
CA LYS A 121 -12.90 17.12 -2.91
C LYS A 121 -13.06 15.60 -2.80
N PRO A 122 -13.72 14.94 -3.77
CA PRO A 122 -13.84 13.49 -3.77
C PRO A 122 -12.49 12.78 -3.86
N ALA A 123 -12.38 11.62 -3.21
CA ALA A 123 -11.20 10.78 -3.27
C ALA A 123 -11.17 9.87 -4.52
N ALA A 124 -12.26 9.85 -5.31
CA ALA A 124 -12.54 8.89 -6.38
C ALA A 124 -12.59 7.44 -5.87
N GLN A 125 -13.03 7.28 -4.62
CA GLN A 125 -13.33 6.00 -3.97
C GLN A 125 -14.80 5.90 -3.55
N GLU A 126 -15.57 6.97 -3.72
CA GLU A 126 -17.01 7.02 -3.56
C GLU A 126 -17.68 6.19 -4.64
N GLY A 127 -18.48 5.23 -4.20
CA GLY A 127 -19.08 4.24 -5.07
C GLY A 127 -20.35 3.67 -4.49
N ALA A 128 -21.36 3.48 -5.34
CA ALA A 128 -22.60 2.79 -5.00
C ALA A 128 -23.14 2.03 -6.22
N GLY A 129 -24.08 1.12 -6.04
CA GLY A 129 -24.71 0.40 -7.15
C GLY A 129 -24.96 -1.06 -6.84
N MET A 130 -24.70 -1.94 -7.82
CA MET A 130 -24.93 -3.39 -7.70
C MET A 130 -23.61 -4.15 -7.63
N LEU A 131 -23.57 -5.20 -6.82
CA LEU A 131 -22.38 -6.00 -6.55
C LEU A 131 -22.75 -7.48 -6.49
N VAL A 132 -21.90 -8.32 -7.07
CA VAL A 132 -21.81 -9.74 -6.74
C VAL A 132 -20.39 -10.06 -6.26
N ARG A 133 -20.28 -10.85 -5.20
CA ARG A 133 -18.99 -11.26 -4.62
C ARG A 133 -19.05 -12.68 -4.06
N ASP A 134 -17.86 -13.27 -4.00
CA ASP A 134 -17.62 -14.64 -3.58
C ASP A 134 -17.90 -14.85 -2.08
N VAL A 135 -17.27 -14.05 -1.21
CA VAL A 135 -17.37 -14.17 0.26
C VAL A 135 -17.64 -12.81 0.92
N LEU A 136 -18.35 -12.77 2.03
CA LEU A 136 -18.52 -11.56 2.84
C LEU A 136 -17.30 -11.31 3.74
N GLY A 137 -17.08 -10.05 4.13
CA GLY A 137 -16.17 -9.72 5.23
C GLY A 137 -16.84 -9.94 6.58
N ASN A 138 -16.02 -9.92 7.65
CA ASN A 138 -16.55 -9.97 9.01
C ASN A 138 -17.43 -8.75 9.28
N PRO A 139 -18.62 -8.92 9.88
CA PRO A 139 -19.47 -7.80 10.20
C PRO A 139 -18.75 -6.78 11.10
N ARG A 140 -18.97 -5.51 10.77
CA ARG A 140 -18.57 -4.36 11.57
C ARG A 140 -19.03 -4.55 13.02
N GLN A 141 -18.17 -4.17 13.96
CA GLN A 141 -18.49 -4.25 15.38
C GLN A 141 -19.32 -3.02 15.78
N GLU A 142 -20.57 -3.27 16.20
CA GLU A 142 -21.48 -2.26 16.71
C GLU A 142 -22.13 -2.79 18.00
N PRO A 143 -21.84 -2.22 19.19
CA PRO A 143 -21.05 -1.01 19.45
C PRO A 143 -19.54 -1.15 19.16
N LEU A 144 -18.81 -0.03 19.11
CA LEU A 144 -17.35 -0.03 18.93
C LEU A 144 -16.71 -0.94 19.99
N LYS A 145 -15.82 -1.81 19.55
CA LYS A 145 -14.86 -2.44 20.45
C LYS A 145 -13.57 -1.61 20.41
N GLU A 146 -13.16 -1.07 21.55
CA GLU A 146 -11.89 -0.35 21.64
C GLU A 146 -10.73 -1.26 21.23
N GLY A 147 -9.77 -0.69 20.49
CA GLY A 147 -8.65 -1.47 19.97
C GLY A 147 -8.95 -2.38 18.78
N TYR A 148 -10.21 -2.39 18.31
CA TYR A 148 -10.61 -3.07 17.09
C TYR A 148 -10.92 -2.04 16.01
N GLU A 149 -10.50 -2.35 14.79
CA GLU A 149 -10.90 -1.65 13.58
C GLU A 149 -11.23 -2.68 12.51
N GLU A 150 -12.15 -2.35 11.61
CA GLU A 150 -12.58 -3.29 10.59
C GLU A 150 -11.42 -3.63 9.63
N PHE A 151 -11.06 -4.90 9.61
CA PHE A 151 -9.95 -5.39 8.82
C PHE A 151 -10.27 -5.42 7.31
N PRO A 152 -9.30 -5.24 6.41
CA PRO A 152 -9.47 -5.45 4.97
C PRO A 152 -10.17 -6.76 4.62
N ALA A 153 -11.21 -6.71 3.78
CA ALA A 153 -11.96 -7.89 3.33
C ALA A 153 -11.82 -8.09 1.80
N ALA A 154 -10.94 -9.00 1.40
CA ALA A 154 -10.68 -9.32 0.01
C ALA A 154 -11.68 -10.33 -0.56
N SER A 155 -12.13 -10.10 -1.79
CA SER A 155 -12.99 -11.03 -2.53
C SER A 155 -12.88 -10.80 -4.03
N ASN A 156 -13.00 -11.86 -4.81
CA ASN A 156 -13.38 -11.73 -6.21
C ASN A 156 -14.80 -11.15 -6.28
N MET A 157 -15.01 -10.28 -7.26
CA MET A 157 -16.26 -9.54 -7.35
C MET A 157 -16.48 -8.96 -8.74
N VAL A 158 -17.75 -8.67 -9.03
CA VAL A 158 -18.18 -7.86 -10.17
C VAL A 158 -19.14 -6.78 -9.67
N MET A 159 -18.89 -5.52 -10.03
CA MET A 159 -19.78 -4.39 -9.74
C MET A 159 -20.29 -3.76 -11.04
N ASN A 160 -21.58 -3.39 -11.01
CA ASN A 160 -22.11 -2.30 -11.81
C ASN A 160 -22.16 -1.06 -10.90
N ALA A 161 -21.13 -0.23 -10.98
CA ALA A 161 -20.87 0.84 -10.01
C ALA A 161 -21.13 2.23 -10.60
N ILE A 162 -21.80 3.05 -9.82
CA ILE A 162 -21.82 4.51 -9.92
C ILE A 162 -20.57 5.00 -9.21
N MET A 163 -19.69 5.69 -9.92
CA MET A 163 -18.42 6.22 -9.39
C MET A 163 -18.34 7.72 -9.69
N THR A 164 -17.56 8.49 -8.92
CA THR A 164 -17.31 9.89 -9.29
C THR A 164 -16.65 9.97 -10.67
N GLN A 165 -17.00 11.00 -11.43
CA GLN A 165 -16.39 11.24 -12.74
C GLN A 165 -14.87 11.41 -12.58
N ASP A 166 -14.47 12.29 -11.68
CA ASP A 166 -13.08 12.57 -11.31
C ASP A 166 -12.95 12.97 -9.83
N LYS A 167 -11.81 13.60 -9.46
CA LYS A 167 -11.55 14.13 -8.11
C LYS A 167 -11.85 15.64 -7.99
N LYS A 168 -12.57 16.23 -8.95
CA LYS A 168 -12.81 17.69 -9.04
C LYS A 168 -14.19 18.08 -8.56
N ASP A 169 -15.22 17.32 -8.91
CA ASP A 169 -16.58 17.55 -8.43
C ASP A 169 -17.33 16.26 -8.09
N ALA A 170 -18.27 16.38 -7.16
CA ALA A 170 -19.10 15.28 -6.67
C ALA A 170 -20.46 15.18 -7.40
N SER A 171 -20.77 16.16 -8.25
CA SER A 171 -22.06 16.25 -8.96
C SER A 171 -22.11 15.39 -10.21
N ARG A 172 -20.95 15.05 -10.79
CA ARG A 172 -20.84 14.23 -11.98
C ARG A 172 -20.34 12.83 -11.66
N VAL A 173 -21.01 11.85 -12.24
CA VAL A 173 -20.71 10.43 -12.07
C VAL A 173 -20.55 9.71 -13.39
N LYS A 174 -19.97 8.51 -13.31
CA LYS A 174 -19.87 7.54 -14.40
C LYS A 174 -20.38 6.18 -13.96
N MET A 175 -20.86 5.42 -14.93
CA MET A 175 -21.15 4.00 -14.78
C MET A 175 -19.92 3.19 -15.16
N GLN A 176 -19.48 2.35 -14.24
CA GLN A 176 -18.26 1.58 -14.34
C GLN A 176 -18.54 0.10 -14.08
N ALA A 177 -18.14 -0.73 -15.03
CA ALA A 177 -18.02 -2.16 -14.87
C ALA A 177 -16.69 -2.43 -14.14
N ILE A 178 -16.75 -2.98 -12.93
CA ILE A 178 -15.56 -3.30 -12.12
C ILE A 178 -15.52 -4.80 -11.90
N ALA A 179 -14.37 -5.43 -12.12
CA ALA A 179 -14.16 -6.83 -11.76
C ALA A 179 -12.83 -7.02 -11.05
N ARG A 180 -12.84 -7.73 -9.91
CA ARG A 180 -11.63 -8.17 -9.21
C ARG A 180 -11.45 -9.66 -9.36
N ASP A 181 -10.23 -10.06 -9.70
CA ASP A 181 -9.81 -11.43 -9.94
C ASP A 181 -8.49 -11.76 -9.21
N GLY A 182 -8.23 -13.05 -9.03
CA GLY A 182 -7.00 -13.56 -8.42
C GLY A 182 -7.02 -13.58 -6.90
N ILE A 183 -8.19 -13.41 -6.27
CA ILE A 183 -8.33 -13.56 -4.83
C ILE A 183 -8.69 -15.02 -4.52
N THR A 184 -7.86 -15.67 -3.73
CA THR A 184 -8.04 -17.05 -3.25
C THR A 184 -8.11 -17.11 -1.73
N GLN A 185 -7.82 -16.00 -1.05
CA GLN A 185 -7.80 -15.88 0.39
C GLN A 185 -8.51 -14.57 0.80
N PRO A 186 -9.20 -14.54 1.96
CA PRO A 186 -10.00 -13.39 2.37
C PRO A 186 -9.17 -12.18 2.81
N TRP A 187 -7.86 -12.34 3.03
CA TRP A 187 -6.89 -11.25 3.19
C TRP A 187 -6.20 -10.83 1.87
N GLY A 188 -6.52 -11.51 0.77
CA GLY A 188 -6.04 -11.20 -0.58
C GLY A 188 -4.74 -11.90 -0.99
N ASN A 189 -4.28 -11.63 -2.22
CA ASN A 189 -3.15 -12.31 -2.83
C ASN A 189 -2.31 -11.35 -3.68
N THR A 190 -1.00 -11.63 -3.74
CA THR A 190 -0.07 -10.96 -4.65
C THR A 190 -0.46 -11.20 -6.10
N GLY A 191 -0.38 -10.14 -6.91
CA GLY A 191 -0.70 -10.18 -8.33
C GLY A 191 -2.19 -10.32 -8.64
N SER A 192 -3.08 -10.14 -7.64
CA SER A 192 -4.50 -9.92 -7.88
C SER A 192 -4.70 -8.71 -8.79
N THR A 193 -5.85 -8.65 -9.47
CA THR A 193 -6.13 -7.56 -10.42
C THR A 193 -7.51 -6.99 -10.20
N ILE A 194 -7.63 -5.69 -10.41
CA ILE A 194 -8.90 -5.00 -10.56
C ILE A 194 -8.96 -4.39 -11.96
N SER A 195 -10.02 -4.70 -12.68
CA SER A 195 -10.35 -4.10 -13.98
C SER A 195 -11.49 -3.11 -13.80
N ARG A 196 -11.40 -1.98 -14.48
CA ARG A 196 -12.37 -0.88 -14.41
C ARG A 196 -12.63 -0.40 -15.82
N LYS A 197 -13.87 -0.52 -16.29
CA LYS A 197 -14.28 -0.04 -17.61
C LYS A 197 -15.47 0.89 -17.49
N ASN A 198 -15.24 2.16 -17.82
CA ASN A 198 -16.33 3.13 -17.94
C ASN A 198 -17.12 2.79 -19.21
N TYR A 199 -18.45 2.85 -19.13
CA TYR A 199 -19.30 2.63 -20.29
C TYR A 199 -20.41 3.68 -20.43
N GLN A 200 -20.54 4.57 -19.44
CA GLN A 200 -21.32 5.79 -19.52
C GLN A 200 -20.67 6.84 -18.61
N GLU A 201 -20.43 8.05 -19.10
CA GLU A 201 -19.71 9.11 -18.37
C GLU A 201 -20.51 10.41 -18.34
N GLU A 202 -20.03 11.37 -17.54
CA GLU A 202 -20.52 12.75 -17.46
C GLU A 202 -22.03 12.85 -17.13
N ILE A 203 -22.54 11.93 -16.29
CA ILE A 203 -23.92 12.02 -15.79
C ILE A 203 -23.97 13.08 -14.68
N ASP A 204 -24.71 14.15 -14.92
CA ASP A 204 -24.94 15.23 -13.97
C ASP A 204 -26.09 14.88 -13.02
N LEU A 205 -25.77 14.53 -11.77
CA LEU A 205 -26.72 14.16 -10.73
C LEU A 205 -27.68 15.30 -10.37
N SER A 206 -27.31 16.56 -10.60
CA SER A 206 -28.22 17.69 -10.35
C SER A 206 -29.39 17.75 -11.34
N LYS A 207 -29.25 17.08 -12.49
CA LYS A 207 -30.26 17.01 -13.56
C LYS A 207 -30.92 15.66 -13.64
N ALA A 208 -30.16 14.59 -13.46
CA ALA A 208 -30.61 13.21 -13.63
C ALA A 208 -30.07 12.29 -12.51
N PRO A 209 -30.56 12.44 -11.26
CA PRO A 209 -30.09 11.63 -10.13
C PRO A 209 -30.63 10.20 -10.15
N THR A 210 -31.67 9.93 -10.95
CA THR A 210 -32.36 8.64 -11.02
C THR A 210 -32.11 7.96 -12.35
N PHE A 211 -31.83 6.66 -12.32
CA PHE A 211 -31.64 5.83 -13.52
C PHE A 211 -31.89 4.35 -13.22
N ARG A 212 -32.01 3.54 -14.28
CA ARG A 212 -32.17 2.09 -14.17
C ARG A 212 -30.82 1.41 -14.27
N MET A 213 -30.59 0.41 -13.42
CA MET A 213 -29.38 -0.41 -13.42
C MET A 213 -29.74 -1.88 -13.53
N LYS A 214 -28.81 -2.67 -14.09
CA LYS A 214 -28.90 -4.13 -14.14
C LYS A 214 -27.54 -4.77 -13.96
N LEU A 215 -27.47 -5.85 -13.19
CA LEU A 215 -26.33 -6.74 -13.11
C LEU A 215 -26.83 -8.16 -13.37
N GLU A 216 -26.22 -8.83 -14.33
CA GLU A 216 -26.63 -10.15 -14.81
C GLU A 216 -25.45 -11.09 -14.80
N ARG A 217 -25.63 -12.31 -14.25
CA ARG A 217 -24.71 -13.44 -14.41
C ARG A 217 -25.27 -14.36 -15.50
N THR A 218 -24.42 -14.67 -16.46
CA THR A 218 -24.70 -15.62 -17.56
C THR A 218 -23.82 -16.86 -17.39
N ASN A 219 -23.95 -17.83 -18.30
CA ASN A 219 -23.07 -19.00 -18.29
C ASN A 219 -21.60 -18.66 -18.59
N ASP A 220 -21.34 -17.57 -19.30
CA ASP A 220 -20.01 -17.20 -19.82
C ASP A 220 -19.35 -16.05 -19.04
N GLY A 221 -20.14 -15.22 -18.37
CA GLY A 221 -19.65 -14.02 -17.67
C GLY A 221 -20.78 -13.20 -17.04
N PHE A 222 -20.61 -11.90 -17.02
CA PHE A 222 -21.55 -10.92 -16.47
C PHE A 222 -21.85 -9.81 -17.46
N VAL A 223 -23.02 -9.22 -17.32
CA VAL A 223 -23.45 -8.02 -18.05
C VAL A 223 -23.84 -6.95 -17.04
N THR A 224 -23.16 -5.81 -17.12
CA THR A 224 -23.56 -4.60 -16.38
C THR A 224 -24.30 -3.67 -17.33
N SER A 225 -25.46 -3.15 -16.93
CA SER A 225 -26.24 -2.24 -17.78
C SER A 225 -26.74 -1.01 -17.04
N TRP A 226 -26.88 0.09 -17.78
CA TRP A 226 -27.49 1.34 -17.33
C TRP A 226 -28.46 1.86 -18.39
N ALA A 227 -29.53 2.52 -17.97
CA ALA A 227 -30.43 3.29 -18.83
C ALA A 227 -30.98 4.52 -18.08
N PRO A 228 -31.33 5.61 -18.79
CA PRO A 228 -32.07 6.72 -18.17
C PRO A 228 -33.34 6.25 -17.45
N ALA A 229 -33.77 6.98 -16.42
CA ALA A 229 -35.03 6.68 -15.74
C ALA A 229 -36.21 6.59 -16.74
N GLY A 230 -37.04 5.55 -16.58
CA GLY A 230 -38.19 5.30 -17.46
C GLY A 230 -37.84 4.85 -18.89
N SER A 231 -36.58 4.59 -19.22
CA SER A 231 -36.14 4.14 -20.54
C SER A 231 -35.70 2.67 -20.53
N ASP A 232 -35.86 2.00 -21.68
CA ASP A 232 -35.29 0.68 -21.98
C ASP A 232 -34.07 0.76 -22.92
N ALA A 233 -33.53 1.96 -23.15
CA ALA A 233 -32.31 2.17 -23.93
C ALA A 233 -31.06 1.80 -23.11
N TRP A 234 -30.83 0.50 -22.95
CA TRP A 234 -29.73 -0.03 -22.17
C TRP A 234 -28.38 0.16 -22.85
N VAL A 235 -27.44 0.80 -22.16
CA VAL A 235 -26.01 0.75 -22.45
C VAL A 235 -25.41 -0.34 -21.57
N SER A 236 -24.67 -1.28 -22.15
CA SER A 236 -24.15 -2.45 -21.44
C SER A 236 -22.67 -2.68 -21.66
N GLU A 237 -22.04 -3.32 -20.69
CA GLU A 237 -20.66 -3.78 -20.74
C GLU A 237 -20.58 -5.24 -20.29
N ASN A 238 -19.73 -6.02 -20.96
CA ASN A 238 -19.57 -7.44 -20.71
C ASN A 238 -18.27 -7.71 -19.95
N ILE A 239 -18.37 -8.51 -18.90
CA ILE A 239 -17.24 -9.03 -18.14
C ILE A 239 -17.22 -10.54 -18.35
N LYS A 240 -16.09 -11.12 -18.75
CA LYS A 240 -15.99 -12.58 -18.94
C LYS A 240 -15.89 -13.30 -17.59
N ARG A 241 -15.97 -14.64 -17.63
CA ARG A 241 -15.62 -15.53 -16.51
C ARG A 241 -16.68 -15.57 -15.39
N ALA A 242 -17.77 -16.30 -15.64
CA ALA A 242 -18.89 -16.44 -14.70
C ALA A 242 -18.56 -17.16 -13.38
N ASP A 243 -17.47 -17.92 -13.33
CA ASP A 243 -16.94 -18.64 -12.17
C ASP A 243 -15.95 -17.81 -11.33
N ILE A 244 -15.71 -16.53 -11.68
CA ILE A 244 -14.87 -15.62 -10.88
C ILE A 244 -15.40 -15.44 -9.44
N ILE A 245 -16.71 -15.59 -9.22
CA ILE A 245 -17.38 -15.44 -7.93
C ILE A 245 -17.55 -16.75 -7.15
N THR A 246 -16.84 -17.81 -7.53
CA THR A 246 -16.94 -19.15 -6.87
C THR A 246 -15.56 -19.73 -6.52
N VAL A 247 -14.57 -18.89 -6.25
CA VAL A 247 -13.18 -19.32 -6.05
C VAL A 247 -12.93 -19.68 -4.59
N GLN A 248 -13.40 -18.84 -3.66
CA GLN A 248 -13.25 -19.00 -2.22
C GLN A 248 -14.40 -19.80 -1.62
N ASP A 249 -15.64 -19.50 -2.00
CA ASP A 249 -16.83 -20.29 -1.69
C ASP A 249 -17.36 -20.96 -2.97
N LYS A 250 -17.36 -22.31 -2.96
CA LYS A 250 -17.80 -23.11 -4.11
C LYS A 250 -19.31 -23.40 -4.09
N SER A 251 -19.99 -23.10 -2.99
CA SER A 251 -21.37 -23.48 -2.73
C SER A 251 -22.36 -22.34 -3.01
N GLN A 252 -21.98 -21.10 -2.73
CA GLN A 252 -22.81 -19.92 -2.90
C GLN A 252 -21.99 -18.68 -3.25
N TYR A 253 -22.69 -17.61 -3.62
CA TYR A 253 -22.17 -16.26 -3.77
C TYR A 253 -23.21 -15.24 -3.29
N TYR A 254 -22.78 -13.99 -3.10
CA TYR A 254 -23.61 -12.92 -2.54
C TYR A 254 -23.84 -11.82 -3.56
N VAL A 255 -25.11 -11.51 -3.84
CA VAL A 255 -25.52 -10.49 -4.80
C VAL A 255 -26.42 -9.45 -4.15
N GLY A 256 -26.27 -8.17 -4.53
CA GLY A 256 -27.13 -7.12 -4.02
C GLY A 256 -26.69 -5.71 -4.37
N PHE A 257 -27.01 -4.78 -3.47
CA PHE A 257 -26.80 -3.35 -3.63
C PHE A 257 -25.84 -2.83 -2.56
N PHE A 258 -24.95 -1.91 -2.94
CA PHE A 258 -23.91 -1.41 -2.02
C PHE A 258 -23.75 0.10 -2.06
N ALA A 259 -23.15 0.64 -1.01
CA ALA A 259 -22.58 1.99 -0.95
C ALA A 259 -21.22 1.95 -0.23
N SER A 260 -20.36 2.92 -0.55
CA SER A 260 -19.02 3.09 0.01
C SER A 260 -18.57 4.55 -0.04
N ARG A 261 -17.67 4.93 0.87
CA ARG A 261 -17.26 6.29 1.23
C ARG A 261 -18.48 7.18 1.46
N ASN A 262 -18.53 8.37 0.88
CA ASN A 262 -19.61 9.32 1.05
C ASN A 262 -20.67 9.11 -0.04
N ALA A 263 -21.55 8.12 0.14
CA ALA A 263 -22.62 7.82 -0.82
C ALA A 263 -23.93 7.46 -0.10
N LYS A 264 -25.03 7.95 -0.65
CA LYS A 264 -26.39 7.58 -0.26
C LYS A 264 -27.22 7.33 -1.52
N ILE A 265 -27.82 6.14 -1.60
CA ILE A 265 -28.72 5.77 -2.68
C ILE A 265 -30.04 5.26 -2.13
N THR A 266 -31.10 5.44 -2.92
CA THR A 266 -32.40 4.79 -2.71
C THR A 266 -32.69 3.90 -3.91
N VAL A 267 -32.98 2.63 -3.63
CA VAL A 267 -33.25 1.57 -4.60
C VAL A 267 -34.75 1.29 -4.59
N SER A 268 -35.42 1.37 -5.73
CA SER A 268 -36.83 1.03 -5.91
C SER A 268 -37.03 0.07 -7.08
N ASP A 269 -38.22 -0.53 -7.18
CA ASP A 269 -38.61 -1.43 -8.28
C ASP A 269 -37.59 -2.57 -8.49
N ALA A 270 -36.98 -3.01 -7.39
CA ALA A 270 -35.94 -4.01 -7.42
C ALA A 270 -36.55 -5.39 -7.72
N SER A 271 -35.89 -6.15 -8.59
CA SER A 271 -36.27 -7.55 -8.84
C SER A 271 -35.03 -8.41 -9.07
N LEU A 272 -35.11 -9.63 -8.56
CA LEU A 272 -34.11 -10.68 -8.72
C LEU A 272 -34.78 -11.87 -9.39
N LYS A 273 -34.28 -12.26 -10.57
CA LYS A 273 -34.70 -13.47 -11.27
C LYS A 273 -33.52 -14.43 -11.33
N THR A 274 -33.75 -15.70 -11.04
CA THR A 274 -32.72 -16.73 -11.15
C THR A 274 -33.05 -17.77 -12.22
N SER A 275 -32.02 -18.44 -12.71
CA SER A 275 -32.12 -19.54 -13.66
C SER A 275 -30.99 -20.54 -13.42
N ALA A 276 -31.15 -21.79 -13.84
CA ALA A 276 -30.08 -22.78 -13.71
C ALA A 276 -28.82 -22.34 -14.47
N ALA A 277 -27.67 -22.36 -13.80
CA ALA A 277 -26.38 -22.07 -14.40
C ALA A 277 -25.82 -23.32 -15.10
N LYS A 278 -25.34 -23.13 -16.32
CA LYS A 278 -24.47 -24.06 -17.05
C LYS A 278 -23.12 -23.39 -17.25
N THR A 279 -22.49 -23.05 -16.13
CA THR A 279 -21.27 -22.22 -16.10
C THR A 279 -20.18 -22.84 -16.96
N VAL A 280 -19.67 -22.06 -17.90
CA VAL A 280 -18.53 -22.42 -18.73
C VAL A 280 -17.27 -22.28 -17.87
N GLY A 281 -16.57 -23.40 -17.67
CA GLY A 281 -15.32 -23.39 -16.91
C GLY A 281 -14.28 -22.48 -17.56
N SER A 282 -13.67 -21.63 -16.75
CA SER A 282 -12.64 -20.71 -17.22
C SER A 282 -11.23 -21.27 -17.06
N VAL A 283 -10.28 -20.66 -17.77
CA VAL A 283 -8.87 -20.85 -17.44
C VAL A 283 -8.63 -20.23 -16.06
N PRO A 284 -8.01 -20.95 -15.11
CA PRO A 284 -7.70 -20.40 -13.79
C PRO A 284 -6.96 -19.06 -13.91
N PHE A 285 -7.21 -18.16 -12.96
CA PHE A 285 -6.46 -16.91 -12.87
C PHE A 285 -4.98 -17.22 -12.78
N VAL A 286 -4.20 -16.51 -13.59
CA VAL A 286 -2.75 -16.56 -13.54
C VAL A 286 -2.25 -15.12 -13.42
N PRO A 287 -1.53 -14.77 -12.34
CA PRO A 287 -0.94 -13.44 -12.22
C PRO A 287 -0.10 -13.10 -13.45
N LYS A 288 -0.20 -11.84 -13.89
CA LYS A 288 0.55 -11.30 -15.02
C LYS A 288 2.05 -11.57 -14.82
N ALA A 289 2.71 -12.10 -15.84
CA ALA A 289 4.17 -12.22 -15.84
C ALA A 289 4.80 -10.82 -15.90
N TRP A 290 5.87 -10.62 -15.14
CA TRP A 290 6.66 -9.40 -15.25
C TRP A 290 7.48 -9.42 -16.55
N PRO A 291 7.61 -8.28 -17.26
CA PRO A 291 8.54 -8.19 -18.37
C PRO A 291 9.97 -8.45 -17.88
N VAL A 292 10.84 -8.93 -18.75
CA VAL A 292 12.27 -9.00 -18.45
C VAL A 292 12.83 -7.59 -18.32
N VAL A 293 13.36 -7.25 -17.14
CA VAL A 293 13.98 -5.95 -16.86
C VAL A 293 15.46 -6.16 -16.59
N MET A 294 16.30 -5.44 -17.33
CA MET A 294 17.73 -5.30 -17.10
C MET A 294 18.06 -3.84 -16.84
N GLN A 295 18.80 -3.57 -15.77
CA GLN A 295 19.30 -2.25 -15.40
C GLN A 295 20.81 -2.20 -15.58
N ILE A 296 21.31 -1.30 -16.43
CA ILE A 296 22.74 -0.98 -16.52
C ILE A 296 23.09 -0.07 -15.34
N ALA A 297 24.14 -0.45 -14.62
CA ALA A 297 24.61 0.24 -13.41
C ALA A 297 26.02 0.81 -13.59
N SER A 298 26.40 1.12 -14.82
CA SER A 298 27.72 1.66 -15.17
C SER A 298 27.62 3.03 -15.86
N PRO A 299 28.49 3.98 -15.51
CA PRO A 299 28.38 5.35 -15.99
C PRO A 299 28.90 5.48 -17.43
N ALA A 300 28.31 6.38 -18.22
CA ALA A 300 28.74 6.68 -19.58
C ALA A 300 30.06 7.48 -19.65
N LYS A 301 30.63 7.86 -18.50
CA LYS A 301 31.92 8.57 -18.39
C LYS A 301 32.79 7.90 -17.36
N SER A 302 34.10 7.92 -17.57
CA SER A 302 35.10 7.45 -16.61
C SER A 302 36.33 8.34 -16.65
N THR A 303 36.86 8.72 -15.50
CA THR A 303 38.13 9.47 -15.39
C THR A 303 39.36 8.56 -15.40
N THR A 304 39.16 7.24 -15.41
CA THR A 304 40.24 6.24 -15.47
C THR A 304 40.04 5.25 -16.62
N SER A 305 41.10 4.59 -17.06
CA SER A 305 41.00 3.52 -18.07
C SER A 305 40.49 2.21 -17.48
N GLU A 306 40.66 1.98 -16.18
CA GLU A 306 40.08 0.82 -15.48
C GLU A 306 38.57 1.00 -15.32
N TYR A 307 37.79 0.02 -15.76
CA TYR A 307 36.34 0.16 -15.77
C TYR A 307 35.65 -1.15 -15.42
N VAL A 308 34.44 -1.07 -14.88
CA VAL A 308 33.62 -2.23 -14.56
C VAL A 308 32.25 -2.06 -15.21
N VAL A 309 31.91 -2.98 -16.11
CA VAL A 309 30.56 -3.11 -16.65
C VAL A 309 29.70 -3.81 -15.60
N GLN A 310 28.62 -3.17 -15.17
CA GLN A 310 27.70 -3.63 -14.14
C GLN A 310 26.28 -3.63 -14.68
N ALA A 311 25.55 -4.68 -14.34
CA ALA A 311 24.13 -4.78 -14.64
C ALA A 311 23.45 -5.68 -13.60
N ARG A 312 22.14 -5.54 -13.46
CA ARG A 312 21.30 -6.51 -12.73
C ARG A 312 19.98 -6.71 -13.46
N ALA A 313 19.33 -7.83 -13.21
CA ALA A 313 18.07 -8.18 -13.86
C ALA A 313 17.05 -8.76 -12.88
N ASN A 314 15.77 -8.71 -13.23
CA ASN A 314 14.68 -9.19 -12.37
C ASN A 314 14.44 -10.71 -12.40
N TYR A 315 15.23 -11.45 -13.17
CA TYR A 315 15.20 -12.91 -13.26
C TYR A 315 16.60 -13.50 -13.12
N ASP A 316 16.69 -14.78 -12.74
CA ASP A 316 17.91 -15.57 -12.95
C ASP A 316 18.20 -15.66 -14.44
N GLY A 317 19.46 -15.59 -14.83
CA GLY A 317 19.85 -15.63 -16.24
C GLY A 317 21.34 -15.45 -16.46
N ASN A 318 21.69 -15.21 -17.72
CA ASN A 318 23.08 -15.11 -18.17
C ASN A 318 23.34 -13.77 -18.85
N PHE A 319 24.40 -13.09 -18.45
CA PHE A 319 24.91 -11.89 -19.10
C PHE A 319 25.96 -12.21 -20.14
N THR A 320 25.86 -11.58 -21.31
CA THR A 320 26.92 -11.55 -22.33
C THR A 320 27.26 -10.09 -22.61
N VAL A 321 28.54 -9.76 -22.58
CA VAL A 321 29.06 -8.40 -22.79
C VAL A 321 29.97 -8.40 -23.99
N ARG A 322 29.68 -7.51 -24.93
CA ARG A 322 30.59 -7.13 -26.02
C ARG A 322 31.19 -5.77 -25.73
N GLN A 323 32.48 -5.65 -26.00
CA GLN A 323 33.21 -4.40 -26.06
C GLN A 323 33.62 -4.18 -27.52
N ASP A 324 33.09 -3.13 -28.12
CA ASP A 324 33.09 -2.94 -29.57
C ASP A 324 32.52 -4.21 -30.26
N GLU A 325 33.29 -4.86 -31.12
CA GLU A 325 32.86 -6.11 -31.80
C GLU A 325 33.29 -7.39 -31.05
N VAL A 326 34.03 -7.26 -29.93
CA VAL A 326 34.64 -8.39 -29.23
C VAL A 326 33.82 -8.80 -28.01
N VAL A 327 33.50 -10.09 -27.87
CA VAL A 327 32.87 -10.63 -26.65
C VAL A 327 33.92 -10.71 -25.54
N ILE A 328 33.73 -9.96 -24.46
CA ILE A 328 34.63 -9.92 -23.29
C ILE A 328 34.07 -10.66 -22.07
N GLY A 329 32.78 -10.99 -22.08
CA GLY A 329 32.14 -11.86 -21.11
C GLY A 329 31.03 -12.65 -21.78
N GLN A 330 31.11 -13.97 -21.72
CA GLN A 330 30.13 -14.87 -22.33
C GLN A 330 29.38 -15.64 -21.25
N GLU A 331 28.05 -15.67 -21.36
CA GLU A 331 27.13 -16.48 -20.55
C GLU A 331 27.44 -16.48 -19.04
N LYS A 332 27.70 -15.30 -18.48
CA LYS A 332 27.97 -15.13 -17.06
C LYS A 332 26.66 -15.25 -16.28
N VAL A 333 26.54 -16.33 -15.51
CA VAL A 333 25.38 -16.61 -14.66
C VAL A 333 25.22 -15.52 -13.60
N ALA A 334 23.99 -15.06 -13.39
CA ALA A 334 23.59 -14.16 -12.31
C ALA A 334 22.23 -14.57 -11.75
N LYS A 335 22.06 -14.44 -10.42
CA LYS A 335 20.73 -14.56 -9.80
C LYS A 335 19.94 -13.28 -9.93
N ALA A 336 18.61 -13.40 -9.91
CA ALA A 336 17.72 -12.26 -9.95
C ALA A 336 18.10 -11.23 -8.85
N GLY A 337 18.21 -9.96 -9.23
CA GLY A 337 18.57 -8.86 -8.36
C GLY A 337 20.07 -8.70 -8.07
N GLU A 338 20.86 -9.76 -8.23
CA GLU A 338 22.31 -9.69 -7.98
C GLU A 338 23.01 -8.80 -9.02
N MET A 339 23.98 -8.03 -8.53
CA MET A 339 24.79 -7.16 -9.38
C MET A 339 25.86 -7.99 -10.09
N PHE A 340 25.71 -8.18 -11.39
CA PHE A 340 26.77 -8.63 -12.28
C PHE A 340 27.84 -7.54 -12.40
N ALA A 341 29.12 -7.93 -12.43
CA ALA A 341 30.25 -7.02 -12.58
C ALA A 341 31.35 -7.67 -13.43
N LEU A 342 31.85 -6.94 -14.44
CA LEU A 342 32.91 -7.38 -15.34
C LEU A 342 33.98 -6.29 -15.50
N PRO A 343 35.16 -6.45 -14.92
CA PRO A 343 36.29 -5.55 -15.13
C PRO A 343 36.77 -5.54 -16.59
N THR A 344 37.17 -4.38 -17.09
CA THR A 344 37.74 -4.17 -18.43
C THR A 344 38.61 -2.91 -18.48
N THR A 345 39.15 -2.60 -19.65
CA THR A 345 39.95 -1.40 -19.94
C THR A 345 39.34 -0.59 -21.08
N LEU A 346 39.25 0.72 -20.89
CA LEU A 346 38.68 1.67 -21.84
C LEU A 346 39.73 2.22 -22.82
N LYS A 347 39.26 2.54 -24.02
CA LYS A 347 39.85 3.51 -24.96
C LYS A 347 39.17 4.88 -24.75
N ASP A 348 39.59 5.89 -25.52
CA ASP A 348 38.98 7.24 -25.51
C ASP A 348 37.44 7.20 -25.63
N GLN A 349 36.94 6.37 -26.54
CA GLN A 349 35.54 5.97 -26.60
C GLN A 349 35.46 4.45 -26.72
N THR A 350 34.61 3.84 -25.91
CA THR A 350 34.42 2.39 -25.88
C THR A 350 32.94 2.08 -25.95
N ARG A 351 32.49 1.27 -26.91
CA ARG A 351 31.09 0.84 -27.00
C ARG A 351 30.90 -0.48 -26.25
N PHE A 352 29.83 -0.59 -25.49
CA PHE A 352 29.40 -1.85 -24.89
C PHE A 352 28.00 -2.23 -25.37
N THR A 353 27.81 -3.53 -25.57
CA THR A 353 26.49 -4.16 -25.71
C THR A 353 26.37 -5.21 -24.63
N VAL A 354 25.35 -5.07 -23.77
CA VAL A 354 25.04 -6.04 -22.71
C VAL A 354 23.75 -6.75 -23.05
N ILE A 355 23.82 -8.07 -23.12
CA ILE A 355 22.68 -8.95 -23.41
C ILE A 355 22.39 -9.76 -22.16
N PHE A 356 21.15 -9.76 -21.70
CA PHE A 356 20.67 -10.62 -20.64
C PHE A 356 19.70 -11.66 -21.21
N THR A 357 19.98 -12.94 -20.96
CA THR A 357 19.12 -14.07 -21.34
C THR A 357 18.54 -14.71 -20.09
N PRO A 358 17.24 -14.54 -19.79
CA PRO A 358 16.60 -15.14 -18.64
C PRO A 358 16.61 -16.67 -18.71
N THR A 359 16.83 -17.32 -17.59
CA THR A 359 16.71 -18.78 -17.40
C THR A 359 15.52 -19.15 -16.51
N SER A 360 14.97 -18.17 -15.80
CA SER A 360 13.78 -18.27 -14.96
C SER A 360 12.69 -17.30 -15.45
N GLY A 361 11.52 -17.33 -14.80
CA GLY A 361 10.38 -16.50 -15.21
C GLY A 361 9.56 -17.12 -16.35
N LYS A 362 8.36 -16.57 -16.54
CA LYS A 362 7.44 -16.94 -17.64
C LYS A 362 7.85 -16.25 -18.94
N ASP A 363 8.24 -14.99 -18.88
CA ASP A 363 8.88 -14.29 -19.99
C ASP A 363 10.38 -14.62 -19.97
N ARG A 364 10.88 -15.13 -21.10
CA ARG A 364 12.29 -15.51 -21.29
C ARG A 364 12.91 -14.80 -22.49
N THR A 365 12.29 -13.72 -22.95
CA THR A 365 12.76 -12.94 -24.09
C THR A 365 14.10 -12.29 -23.72
N PRO A 366 15.20 -12.56 -24.44
CA PRO A 366 16.47 -11.89 -24.18
C PRO A 366 16.34 -10.37 -24.40
N VAL A 367 16.99 -9.59 -23.56
CA VAL A 367 17.04 -8.12 -23.67
C VAL A 367 18.48 -7.68 -23.93
N SER A 368 18.64 -6.63 -24.75
CA SER A 368 19.95 -6.07 -25.12
C SER A 368 19.93 -4.55 -24.90
N GLN A 369 20.99 -4.01 -24.32
CA GLN A 369 21.19 -2.57 -24.18
C GLN A 369 22.62 -2.19 -24.58
N ASP A 370 22.72 -1.08 -25.32
CA ASP A 370 23.99 -0.51 -25.75
C ASP A 370 24.29 0.76 -24.97
N PHE A 371 25.55 0.99 -24.65
CA PHE A 371 26.03 2.27 -24.15
C PHE A 371 27.46 2.55 -24.60
N VAL A 372 27.84 3.82 -24.59
CA VAL A 372 29.20 4.27 -24.94
C VAL A 372 29.80 4.93 -23.71
N VAL A 373 31.05 4.58 -23.43
CA VAL A 373 31.82 5.17 -22.34
C VAL A 373 32.89 6.09 -22.91
N GLU A 374 32.87 7.34 -22.48
CA GLU A 374 33.90 8.34 -22.75
C GLU A 374 34.95 8.33 -21.64
N GLN A 375 36.23 8.24 -22.01
CA GLN A 375 37.34 8.43 -21.07
C GLN A 375 37.68 9.91 -20.94
N VAL A 376 37.38 10.50 -19.78
CA VAL A 376 37.57 11.92 -19.48
C VAL A 376 38.93 12.13 -18.81
N LYS A 377 39.88 12.77 -19.52
CA LYS A 377 41.29 12.87 -19.09
C LYS A 377 41.65 14.17 -18.34
N ASN A 378 40.77 15.17 -18.35
CA ASN A 378 41.02 16.49 -17.76
C ASN A 378 40.64 16.59 -16.26
N ILE A 379 40.12 15.52 -15.67
CA ILE A 379 39.80 15.44 -14.24
C ILE A 379 40.83 14.57 -13.54
N GLN A 380 41.41 15.07 -12.45
CA GLN A 380 42.45 14.37 -11.69
C GLN A 380 42.00 14.07 -10.26
N GLY A 381 42.26 12.85 -9.80
CA GLY A 381 41.98 12.41 -8.43
C GLY A 381 40.57 11.85 -8.23
N ALA A 382 40.36 11.27 -7.04
CA ALA A 382 39.09 10.64 -6.65
C ALA A 382 38.15 11.58 -5.88
N THR A 383 38.57 12.82 -5.62
CA THR A 383 37.79 13.83 -4.91
C THR A 383 37.44 14.98 -5.85
N LEU A 384 36.15 15.23 -6.03
CA LEU A 384 35.62 16.33 -6.86
C LEU A 384 34.98 17.39 -5.97
N TYR A 385 35.33 18.65 -6.19
CA TYR A 385 34.71 19.79 -5.53
C TYR A 385 33.59 20.34 -6.39
N VAL A 386 32.46 20.62 -5.75
CA VAL A 386 31.23 21.10 -6.38
C VAL A 386 30.78 22.37 -5.67
N ALA A 387 30.29 23.33 -6.45
CA ALA A 387 29.73 24.58 -5.94
C ALA A 387 28.43 24.94 -6.67
N PRO A 388 27.53 25.76 -6.08
CA PRO A 388 26.29 26.19 -6.73
C PRO A 388 26.51 26.88 -8.09
N ASN A 389 27.63 27.61 -8.22
CA ASN A 389 28.07 28.28 -9.44
C ASN A 389 29.19 27.53 -10.18
N GLY A 390 29.42 26.26 -9.83
CA GLY A 390 30.33 25.39 -10.57
C GLY A 390 29.85 25.17 -12.01
N ALA A 391 30.76 24.69 -12.86
CA ALA A 391 30.47 24.50 -14.28
C ALA A 391 31.01 23.16 -14.78
N SER A 392 30.28 22.54 -15.72
CA SER A 392 30.62 21.23 -16.30
C SER A 392 31.99 21.16 -16.99
N GLY A 393 32.51 22.29 -17.45
CA GLY A 393 33.84 22.39 -18.07
C GLY A 393 35.00 22.54 -17.09
N ASN A 394 34.72 22.71 -15.80
CA ASN A 394 35.75 22.87 -14.77
C ASN A 394 36.44 21.53 -14.45
N ASP A 395 37.60 21.60 -13.79
CA ASP A 395 38.43 20.41 -13.53
C ASP A 395 38.08 19.66 -12.23
N GLY A 396 37.09 20.16 -11.47
CA GLY A 396 36.65 19.57 -10.21
C GLY A 396 37.58 19.85 -9.03
N SER A 397 38.55 20.76 -9.18
CA SER A 397 39.38 21.26 -8.08
C SER A 397 38.63 22.30 -7.22
N LYS A 398 39.18 22.64 -6.05
CA LYS A 398 38.65 23.76 -5.25
C LYS A 398 38.68 25.10 -5.99
N ALA A 399 39.62 25.30 -6.92
CA ALA A 399 39.78 26.55 -7.66
C ALA A 399 38.82 26.64 -8.86
N ALA A 400 38.45 25.49 -9.43
CA ALA A 400 37.48 25.37 -10.50
C ALA A 400 36.51 24.21 -10.19
N PRO A 401 35.48 24.44 -9.35
CA PRO A 401 34.55 23.40 -8.95
C PRO A 401 33.57 23.03 -10.07
N LEU A 402 33.16 21.77 -10.14
CA LEU A 402 32.13 21.29 -11.07
C LEU A 402 30.73 21.70 -10.61
N ASP A 403 29.76 21.66 -11.52
CA ASP A 403 28.35 21.52 -11.12
C ASP A 403 28.06 20.10 -10.60
N LEU A 404 27.00 19.96 -9.81
CA LEU A 404 26.65 18.71 -9.13
C LEU A 404 26.37 17.55 -10.12
N ALA A 405 25.62 17.82 -11.19
CA ALA A 405 25.27 16.80 -12.18
C ALA A 405 26.51 16.24 -12.88
N SER A 406 27.45 17.11 -13.26
CA SER A 406 28.72 16.72 -13.87
C SER A 406 29.56 15.87 -12.92
N ALA A 407 29.67 16.28 -11.66
CA ALA A 407 30.43 15.53 -10.66
C ALA A 407 29.86 14.11 -10.40
N ILE A 408 28.53 13.96 -10.34
CA ILE A 408 27.88 12.65 -10.20
C ILE A 408 28.28 11.71 -11.35
N SER A 409 28.29 12.22 -12.58
CA SER A 409 28.65 11.43 -13.77
C SER A 409 30.14 11.07 -13.86
N LEU A 410 31.00 11.81 -13.15
CA LEU A 410 32.47 11.71 -13.25
C LEU A 410 33.12 11.03 -12.05
N VAL A 411 32.48 11.04 -10.87
CA VAL A 411 33.07 10.46 -9.66
C VAL A 411 33.27 8.96 -9.85
N THR A 412 34.50 8.50 -9.61
CA THR A 412 34.86 7.09 -9.69
C THR A 412 34.28 6.31 -8.51
N PRO A 413 34.02 5.00 -8.63
CA PRO A 413 33.71 4.16 -7.47
C PRO A 413 34.76 4.31 -6.35
N GLY A 414 34.31 4.53 -5.11
CA GLY A 414 35.19 4.85 -3.97
C GLY A 414 35.62 6.32 -3.89
N GLY A 415 35.24 7.14 -4.88
CA GLY A 415 35.50 8.57 -4.91
C GLY A 415 34.48 9.39 -4.13
N LYS A 416 34.78 10.67 -3.98
CA LYS A 416 34.03 11.62 -3.14
C LYS A 416 33.70 12.89 -3.90
N ILE A 417 32.49 13.38 -3.71
CA ILE A 417 32.04 14.71 -4.11
C ILE A 417 31.93 15.55 -2.83
N ILE A 418 32.63 16.68 -2.79
CA ILE A 418 32.56 17.67 -1.71
C ILE A 418 31.71 18.84 -2.20
N LEU A 419 30.54 19.03 -1.59
CA LEU A 419 29.62 20.12 -1.91
C LEU A 419 29.97 21.34 -1.05
N SER A 420 30.40 22.45 -1.66
CA SER A 420 30.51 23.70 -0.93
C SER A 420 29.13 24.20 -0.51
N SER A 421 29.08 24.93 0.60
CA SER A 421 27.86 25.54 1.10
C SER A 421 27.07 26.31 0.03
N GLY A 422 25.75 26.17 0.05
CA GLY A 422 24.82 26.82 -0.87
C GLY A 422 23.65 25.93 -1.28
N GLU A 423 22.84 26.45 -2.21
CA GLU A 423 21.66 25.77 -2.72
C GLU A 423 21.92 25.14 -4.09
N TYR A 424 21.40 23.92 -4.27
CA TYR A 424 21.49 23.13 -5.49
C TYR A 424 20.09 22.79 -6.01
N PRO A 425 19.91 22.71 -7.34
CA PRO A 425 18.65 22.33 -7.92
C PRO A 425 18.32 20.85 -7.64
N LEU A 426 17.06 20.48 -7.92
CA LEU A 426 16.66 19.07 -7.94
C LEU A 426 17.64 18.25 -8.78
N THR A 427 18.10 17.14 -8.22
CA THR A 427 19.13 16.30 -8.84
C THR A 427 18.73 14.83 -8.83
N THR A 428 19.18 14.10 -9.85
CA THR A 428 19.04 12.64 -9.93
C THR A 428 20.42 12.00 -9.98
N ILE A 429 20.64 11.00 -9.12
CA ILE A 429 21.71 10.03 -9.21
C ILE A 429 21.08 8.78 -9.84
N SER A 430 21.33 8.57 -11.13
CA SER A 430 20.67 7.50 -11.89
C SER A 430 21.22 6.12 -11.53
N THR A 431 20.54 5.05 -11.92
CA THR A 431 21.07 3.69 -11.76
C THR A 431 22.44 3.51 -12.44
N ALA A 432 22.68 4.17 -13.59
CA ALA A 432 23.95 4.14 -14.30
C ALA A 432 25.10 4.78 -13.48
N ASP A 433 24.78 5.68 -12.55
CA ASP A 433 25.78 6.37 -11.73
C ASP A 433 26.17 5.58 -10.46
N SER A 434 25.81 4.31 -10.36
CA SER A 434 26.09 3.46 -9.20
C SER A 434 27.59 3.39 -8.83
N GLY A 435 27.87 3.18 -7.54
CA GLY A 435 29.17 2.74 -7.05
C GLY A 435 29.38 1.23 -7.22
N LEU A 436 30.46 0.72 -6.63
CA LEU A 436 30.76 -0.72 -6.58
C LEU A 436 30.54 -1.26 -5.17
N LYS A 437 30.24 -2.56 -5.05
CA LYS A 437 30.25 -3.26 -3.76
C LYS A 437 31.62 -3.08 -3.10
N GLY A 438 31.61 -2.53 -1.88
CA GLY A 438 32.84 -2.22 -1.12
C GLY A 438 33.57 -0.94 -1.56
N LYS A 439 33.09 -0.22 -2.57
CA LYS A 439 33.61 1.09 -3.01
C LYS A 439 32.46 2.05 -3.29
N LEU A 440 31.79 2.48 -2.21
CA LEU A 440 30.70 3.44 -2.30
C LEU A 440 31.20 4.75 -2.91
N LYS A 441 30.35 5.41 -3.70
CA LYS A 441 30.58 6.81 -4.08
C LYS A 441 30.03 7.71 -2.99
N THR A 442 30.77 8.73 -2.58
CA THR A 442 30.34 9.63 -1.49
C THR A 442 29.91 10.99 -2.02
N LEU A 443 28.77 11.49 -1.55
CA LEU A 443 28.30 12.87 -1.70
C LEU A 443 28.26 13.50 -0.30
N GLU A 444 29.15 14.45 -0.03
CA GLU A 444 29.33 15.01 1.33
C GLU A 444 29.29 16.54 1.32
N ALA A 445 28.55 17.10 2.28
CA ALA A 445 28.48 18.54 2.50
C ALA A 445 29.76 19.09 3.18
N ASP A 446 30.20 20.26 2.72
CA ASP A 446 31.17 21.14 3.39
C ASP A 446 30.45 22.43 3.82
N GLY A 447 30.00 22.44 5.07
CA GLY A 447 29.10 23.45 5.63
C GLY A 447 27.63 23.21 5.27
N LYS A 448 26.84 24.28 5.11
CA LYS A 448 25.39 24.18 4.88
C LYS A 448 25.07 24.00 3.40
N VAL A 449 24.62 22.80 3.02
CA VAL A 449 24.27 22.44 1.64
C VAL A 449 22.81 22.04 1.57
N VAL A 450 22.05 22.71 0.70
CA VAL A 450 20.62 22.44 0.49
C VAL A 450 20.41 21.96 -0.95
N ILE A 451 19.76 20.82 -1.15
CA ILE A 451 19.36 20.32 -2.47
C ILE A 451 17.82 20.37 -2.57
N ARG A 452 17.28 20.99 -3.61
CA ARG A 452 15.84 21.12 -3.85
C ARG A 452 15.21 19.82 -4.42
N GLY A 453 15.48 18.69 -3.77
CA GLY A 453 15.08 17.34 -4.17
C GLY A 453 16.22 16.46 -4.66
N LEU A 454 16.22 15.20 -4.21
CA LEU A 454 17.23 14.22 -4.63
C LEU A 454 16.57 12.87 -4.95
N ALA A 455 16.67 12.44 -6.21
CA ALA A 455 16.32 11.09 -6.62
C ALA A 455 17.58 10.20 -6.64
N LEU A 456 17.65 9.23 -5.74
CA LEU A 456 18.75 8.25 -5.61
C LEU A 456 18.31 6.89 -6.18
N ASP A 457 18.41 6.76 -7.49
CA ASP A 457 18.15 5.51 -8.22
C ASP A 457 19.43 4.63 -8.34
N GLY A 458 20.59 5.25 -8.09
CA GLY A 458 21.90 4.61 -8.02
C GLY A 458 22.08 3.71 -6.79
N ASN A 459 22.94 2.70 -6.93
CA ASN A 459 23.32 1.78 -5.87
C ASN A 459 24.69 2.15 -5.29
N TYR A 460 24.97 1.71 -4.06
CA TYR A 460 26.28 1.90 -3.42
C TYR A 460 26.73 3.37 -3.32
N TRP A 461 25.84 4.25 -2.88
CA TRP A 461 26.14 5.65 -2.55
C TRP A 461 26.18 5.88 -1.05
N HIS A 462 27.05 6.78 -0.61
CA HIS A 462 27.05 7.38 0.72
C HIS A 462 26.67 8.85 0.60
N VAL A 463 25.48 9.22 1.04
CA VAL A 463 25.00 10.61 1.04
C VAL A 463 25.10 11.13 2.47
N LYS A 464 25.85 12.22 2.68
CA LYS A 464 26.21 12.69 4.01
C LYS A 464 26.04 14.19 4.23
N GLY A 465 25.32 14.55 5.29
CA GLY A 465 25.33 15.91 5.85
C GLY A 465 24.60 16.97 5.03
N ILE A 466 23.80 16.57 4.03
CA ILE A 466 23.03 17.50 3.19
C ILE A 466 21.66 17.79 3.81
N GLU A 467 21.09 18.94 3.45
CA GLU A 467 19.68 19.27 3.64
C GLU A 467 18.90 19.05 2.31
N VAL A 468 17.65 18.59 2.39
CA VAL A 468 16.75 18.39 1.25
C VAL A 468 15.41 19.10 1.50
N THR A 469 14.95 19.89 0.54
CA THR A 469 13.70 20.67 0.65
C THR A 469 12.96 20.77 -0.69
N ASP A 470 11.75 21.32 -0.67
CA ASP A 470 10.75 21.39 -1.77
C ASP A 470 10.26 20.02 -2.27
N LYS A 471 11.16 19.09 -2.55
CA LYS A 471 10.91 17.76 -3.11
C LYS A 471 11.63 16.71 -2.28
N SER A 472 11.03 15.53 -2.13
CA SER A 472 11.57 14.41 -1.35
C SER A 472 13.01 14.01 -1.70
N LEU A 473 13.70 13.44 -0.72
CA LEU A 473 14.76 12.47 -0.98
C LEU A 473 14.10 11.12 -1.29
N ARG A 474 14.07 10.74 -2.57
CA ARG A 474 13.50 9.48 -3.03
C ARG A 474 14.60 8.48 -3.35
N VAL A 475 14.59 7.32 -2.70
CA VAL A 475 15.60 6.27 -2.84
C VAL A 475 14.96 5.03 -3.49
N GLN A 476 15.46 4.68 -4.67
CA GLN A 476 15.04 3.49 -5.43
C GLN A 476 16.19 2.51 -5.65
N GLY A 477 17.43 2.99 -5.45
CA GLY A 477 18.62 2.16 -5.45
C GLY A 477 18.75 1.30 -4.19
N SER A 478 19.80 0.46 -4.18
CA SER A 478 20.07 -0.50 -3.12
C SER A 478 21.48 -0.31 -2.55
N HIS A 479 21.70 -0.78 -1.33
CA HIS A 479 23.00 -0.68 -0.63
C HIS A 479 23.52 0.75 -0.46
N ASN A 480 22.63 1.73 -0.32
CA ASN A 480 23.00 3.10 -0.05
C ASN A 480 23.09 3.35 1.46
N PHE A 481 23.97 4.27 1.83
CA PHE A 481 24.13 4.78 3.19
C PHE A 481 23.79 6.26 3.21
N ILE A 482 22.74 6.63 3.94
CA ILE A 482 22.22 7.99 4.05
C ILE A 482 22.45 8.43 5.48
N GLU A 483 23.37 9.35 5.69
CA GLU A 483 23.90 9.70 7.02
C GLU A 483 23.73 11.19 7.30
N SER A 484 23.11 11.53 8.43
CA SER A 484 22.96 12.92 8.88
C SER A 484 22.33 13.83 7.83
N VAL A 485 21.34 13.31 7.10
CA VAL A 485 20.54 14.09 6.15
C VAL A 485 19.35 14.71 6.87
N ILE A 486 19.05 15.97 6.56
CA ILE A 486 17.86 16.67 7.05
C ILE A 486 16.91 16.90 5.89
N ALA A 487 15.68 16.38 5.97
CA ALA A 487 14.62 16.63 4.98
C ALA A 487 13.53 17.51 5.59
N TYR A 488 13.17 18.63 4.95
CA TYR A 488 12.14 19.50 5.51
C TYR A 488 11.34 20.25 4.47
N LYS A 489 10.07 20.55 4.79
CA LYS A 489 9.16 21.34 3.94
C LYS A 489 9.10 20.83 2.49
N ASN A 490 9.10 19.51 2.35
CA ASN A 490 8.86 18.87 1.07
C ASN A 490 7.36 18.82 0.77
N ASP A 491 7.01 18.87 -0.52
CA ASP A 491 5.61 18.81 -0.98
C ASP A 491 5.02 17.39 -1.02
N ASP A 492 5.73 16.45 -0.40
CA ASP A 492 5.39 15.05 -0.13
C ASP A 492 6.31 14.59 1.03
N THR A 493 6.40 13.28 1.26
CA THR A 493 7.29 12.64 2.25
C THR A 493 8.71 13.21 2.22
N GLY A 494 9.34 13.40 3.38
CA GLY A 494 10.72 13.89 3.45
C GLY A 494 11.75 12.92 2.87
N ILE A 495 11.86 11.72 3.44
CA ILE A 495 12.77 10.66 2.95
C ILE A 495 11.95 9.40 2.64
N GLN A 496 11.95 8.97 1.39
CA GLN A 496 11.17 7.83 0.91
C GLN A 496 12.04 6.76 0.26
N ILE A 497 12.00 5.52 0.77
CA ILE A 497 12.48 4.32 0.09
C ILE A 497 11.27 3.61 -0.54
N SER A 498 11.26 3.48 -1.87
CA SER A 498 10.20 2.79 -2.61
C SER A 498 10.71 2.31 -3.97
N SER A 499 10.00 1.40 -4.63
CA SER A 499 10.38 0.95 -5.98
C SER A 499 9.29 1.26 -7.02
N PRO A 500 9.66 1.44 -8.30
CA PRO A 500 8.70 1.55 -9.38
C PRO A 500 7.79 0.32 -9.46
N ALA A 501 6.62 0.48 -10.06
CA ALA A 501 5.81 -0.67 -10.47
C ALA A 501 6.55 -1.48 -11.56
N ASP A 502 6.14 -2.73 -11.76
CA ASP A 502 6.58 -3.59 -12.88
C ASP A 502 8.07 -4.00 -12.94
N VAL A 503 8.94 -3.54 -12.02
CA VAL A 503 10.36 -3.93 -12.01
C VAL A 503 10.61 -5.35 -11.47
N GLY A 504 9.64 -5.90 -10.72
CA GLY A 504 9.74 -7.20 -10.06
C GLY A 504 10.51 -7.14 -8.73
N ARG A 505 10.10 -7.99 -7.77
CA ARG A 505 10.65 -8.06 -6.40
C ARG A 505 12.18 -8.09 -6.31
N PRO A 506 12.92 -8.82 -7.16
CA PRO A 506 14.38 -8.84 -7.09
C PRO A 506 15.07 -7.50 -7.33
N LEU A 507 14.39 -6.53 -7.96
CA LEU A 507 14.92 -5.19 -8.21
C LEU A 507 14.39 -4.13 -7.23
N TRP A 508 13.65 -4.54 -6.19
CA TRP A 508 13.17 -3.58 -5.19
C TRP A 508 14.32 -3.01 -4.35
N ALA A 509 14.19 -1.72 -4.00
CA ALA A 509 15.14 -1.00 -3.16
C ALA A 509 15.39 -1.77 -1.86
N SER A 510 16.63 -2.20 -1.64
CA SER A 510 17.01 -3.13 -0.57
C SER A 510 18.33 -2.72 0.07
N TYR A 511 18.53 -3.15 1.32
CA TYR A 511 19.76 -2.96 2.06
C TYR A 511 20.23 -1.50 2.18
N ASN A 512 19.31 -0.54 2.15
CA ASN A 512 19.65 0.85 2.41
C ASN A 512 19.68 1.10 3.93
N LYS A 513 20.64 1.92 4.35
CA LYS A 513 20.82 2.32 5.74
C LYS A 513 20.60 3.82 5.86
N VAL A 514 19.61 4.25 6.64
CA VAL A 514 19.38 5.66 6.97
C VAL A 514 19.76 5.86 8.44
N VAL A 515 20.72 6.76 8.71
CA VAL A 515 21.30 6.91 10.05
C VAL A 515 21.37 8.37 10.45
N ASN A 516 20.94 8.66 11.67
CA ASN A 516 20.99 10.00 12.28
C ASN A 516 20.33 11.09 11.42
N ALA A 517 19.36 10.71 10.59
CA ALA A 517 18.61 11.62 9.74
C ALA A 517 17.48 12.31 10.52
N GLU A 518 17.05 13.47 10.04
CA GLU A 518 15.94 14.24 10.58
C GLU A 518 14.96 14.59 9.47
N SER A 519 13.66 14.48 9.73
CA SER A 519 12.62 14.77 8.72
C SER A 519 11.41 15.47 9.34
N PHE A 520 11.12 16.70 8.89
CA PHE A 520 10.10 17.52 9.55
C PHE A 520 9.36 18.52 8.68
N SER A 521 8.15 18.90 9.13
CA SER A 521 7.31 19.90 8.46
C SER A 521 7.07 19.61 6.98
N ASN A 522 7.03 18.35 6.59
CA ASN A 522 6.66 17.92 5.25
C ASN A 522 5.13 17.95 5.11
N GLU A 523 4.64 18.50 4.01
CA GLU A 523 3.21 18.70 3.78
C GLU A 523 2.85 18.55 2.29
N ASP A 524 2.05 17.54 1.96
CA ASP A 524 1.46 17.40 0.63
C ASP A 524 0.21 18.29 0.50
N PRO A 525 -0.17 18.73 -0.72
CA PRO A 525 -1.38 19.54 -0.92
C PRO A 525 -2.68 18.91 -0.41
N GLY A 526 -2.71 17.57 -0.31
CA GLY A 526 -3.83 16.80 0.23
C GLY A 526 -3.84 16.73 1.76
N LYS A 527 -2.71 17.04 2.44
CA LYS A 527 -2.49 16.93 3.88
C LYS A 527 -2.77 15.52 4.44
N ILE A 528 -2.39 14.48 3.68
CA ILE A 528 -2.73 13.08 4.01
C ILE A 528 -1.66 12.06 3.58
N ASN A 529 -0.52 12.47 3.02
CA ASN A 529 0.49 11.52 2.52
C ASN A 529 1.95 11.89 2.85
N ALA A 530 2.23 13.12 3.27
CA ALA A 530 3.61 13.55 3.52
C ALA A 530 4.11 13.12 4.90
N ASP A 531 4.83 12.00 4.92
CA ASP A 531 5.47 11.44 6.11
C ASP A 531 6.85 12.06 6.38
N GLY A 532 7.38 11.82 7.59
CA GLY A 532 8.79 12.04 7.88
C GLY A 532 9.68 11.07 7.10
N PHE A 533 9.53 9.78 7.38
CA PHE A 533 10.22 8.69 6.70
C PHE A 533 9.20 7.67 6.18
N ALA A 534 9.31 7.30 4.90
CA ALA A 534 8.49 6.23 4.34
C ALA A 534 9.35 5.13 3.73
N VAL A 535 9.12 3.89 4.16
CA VAL A 535 9.74 2.68 3.57
C VAL A 535 8.61 1.80 3.08
N LYS A 536 7.97 2.28 2.00
CA LYS A 536 6.65 1.82 1.56
C LYS A 536 6.60 1.53 0.07
N MET A 537 5.63 0.71 -0.32
CA MET A 537 5.32 0.35 -1.71
C MET A 537 6.50 -0.29 -2.47
N ARG A 538 6.52 -1.64 -2.49
CA ARG A 538 7.51 -2.45 -3.21
C ARG A 538 8.93 -2.23 -2.68
N VAL A 539 9.16 -2.56 -1.42
CA VAL A 539 10.48 -2.43 -0.78
C VAL A 539 11.08 -3.81 -0.56
N GLY A 540 12.37 -3.96 -0.89
CA GLY A 540 13.11 -5.20 -0.71
C GLY A 540 13.63 -5.37 0.72
N ASP A 541 14.37 -6.46 0.93
CA ASP A 541 14.84 -6.84 2.26
C ASP A 541 15.97 -5.93 2.79
N GLY A 542 16.12 -5.88 4.12
CA GLY A 542 17.32 -5.36 4.79
C GLY A 542 17.42 -3.84 4.89
N ASN A 543 16.34 -3.09 4.63
CA ASN A 543 16.33 -1.64 4.85
C ASN A 543 16.27 -1.33 6.35
N ARG A 544 17.07 -0.37 6.81
CA ARG A 544 17.20 -0.04 8.24
C ARG A 544 17.26 1.47 8.49
N LEU A 545 16.53 1.93 9.50
CA LEU A 545 16.52 3.31 9.99
C LEU A 545 17.05 3.32 11.42
N GLU A 546 18.13 4.06 11.68
CA GLU A 546 18.81 4.08 12.98
C GLU A 546 19.01 5.51 13.47
N GLY A 547 18.57 5.81 14.70
CA GLY A 547 18.78 7.14 15.26
C GLY A 547 18.00 8.22 14.52
N CYS A 548 16.93 7.91 13.78
CA CYS A 548 16.20 8.88 12.99
C CYS A 548 15.25 9.75 13.86
N TYR A 549 14.98 10.99 13.45
CA TYR A 549 14.05 11.88 14.14
C TYR A 549 12.99 12.44 13.17
N ALA A 550 11.72 12.11 13.40
CA ALA A 550 10.60 12.58 12.60
C ALA A 550 9.69 13.48 13.44
N HIS A 551 9.41 14.71 13.01
CA HIS A 551 8.50 15.57 13.76
C HIS A 551 7.72 16.57 12.92
N ASP A 552 6.54 16.98 13.41
CA ASP A 552 5.71 18.01 12.80
C ASP A 552 5.36 17.74 11.32
N ASN A 553 5.31 16.48 10.89
CA ASN A 553 4.86 16.11 9.54
C ASN A 553 3.33 16.06 9.47
N ILE A 554 2.75 16.31 8.29
CA ILE A 554 1.29 16.37 8.12
C ILE A 554 0.62 14.99 8.13
N ASP A 555 1.36 13.91 7.87
CA ASP A 555 0.87 12.53 8.05
C ASP A 555 1.68 11.83 9.15
N ASP A 556 2.41 10.76 8.86
CA ASP A 556 3.11 10.00 9.90
C ASP A 556 4.56 10.44 10.13
N GLY A 557 5.10 10.07 11.29
CA GLY A 557 6.56 10.08 11.50
C GLY A 557 7.25 9.04 10.63
N TYR A 558 6.76 7.80 10.68
CA TYR A 558 7.28 6.64 9.94
C TYR A 558 6.15 5.84 9.30
N ASP A 559 6.20 5.59 7.99
CA ASP A 559 5.20 4.82 7.24
C ASP A 559 5.81 3.61 6.51
N LEU A 560 5.37 2.39 6.91
CA LEU A 560 5.73 1.10 6.29
C LEU A 560 4.61 0.51 5.40
N PHE A 561 3.72 1.35 4.89
CA PHE A 561 2.56 0.93 4.11
C PHE A 561 2.90 -0.03 2.95
N ASN A 562 2.04 -1.04 2.78
CA ASN A 562 2.15 -2.01 1.72
C ASN A 562 0.80 -2.35 1.11
N LYS A 563 0.80 -2.66 -0.19
CA LYS A 563 -0.40 -3.08 -0.92
C LYS A 563 -0.41 -4.59 -1.08
N ILE A 564 -1.58 -5.20 -0.92
CA ILE A 564 -1.75 -6.66 -1.06
C ILE A 564 -1.28 -7.14 -2.46
N GLU A 565 -1.68 -6.43 -3.53
CA GLU A 565 -1.38 -6.87 -4.91
C GLU A 565 0.11 -6.80 -5.27
N ASP A 566 0.88 -5.92 -4.63
CA ASP A 566 2.34 -5.84 -4.79
C ASP A 566 3.03 -7.05 -4.12
N GLY A 567 2.42 -7.59 -3.07
CA GLY A 567 2.98 -8.63 -2.20
C GLY A 567 3.77 -8.07 -1.02
N ALA A 568 4.22 -8.94 -0.11
CA ALA A 568 4.91 -8.52 1.11
C ALA A 568 6.19 -7.70 0.82
N ASN A 569 6.29 -6.51 1.42
CA ASN A 569 7.56 -5.79 1.55
C ASN A 569 8.58 -6.68 2.28
N GLY A 570 9.86 -6.39 2.06
CA GLY A 570 10.93 -6.93 2.89
C GLY A 570 10.86 -6.38 4.32
N ILE A 571 11.48 -7.10 5.25
CA ILE A 571 11.56 -6.67 6.64
C ILE A 571 12.32 -5.34 6.71
N VAL A 572 11.74 -4.42 7.49
CA VAL A 572 12.30 -3.10 7.78
C VAL A 572 12.56 -3.06 9.28
N VAL A 573 13.73 -2.60 9.64
CA VAL A 573 14.18 -2.49 11.03
C VAL A 573 14.31 -1.00 11.39
N ILE A 574 13.60 -0.56 12.42
CA ILE A 574 13.66 0.81 12.94
C ILE A 574 14.23 0.75 14.36
N GLU A 575 15.30 1.51 14.62
CA GLU A 575 15.98 1.45 15.91
C GLU A 575 16.40 2.81 16.42
N ASN A 576 16.37 2.98 17.75
CA ASN A 576 16.86 4.18 18.43
C ASN A 576 16.25 5.47 17.87
N SER A 577 15.01 5.42 17.37
CA SER A 577 14.41 6.48 16.56
C SER A 577 13.28 7.18 17.31
N ILE A 578 12.99 8.43 16.94
CA ILE A 578 12.00 9.27 17.63
C ILE A 578 10.97 9.79 16.65
N ALA A 579 9.69 9.75 17.02
CA ALA A 579 8.57 10.36 16.32
C ALA A 579 7.81 11.31 17.25
N ARG A 580 7.71 12.59 16.89
CA ARG A 580 7.12 13.62 17.76
C ARG A 580 6.14 14.54 17.02
N ASN A 581 4.97 14.76 17.60
CA ASN A 581 4.02 15.80 17.16
C ASN A 581 3.67 15.73 15.66
N ASN A 582 3.69 14.54 15.06
CA ASN A 582 3.15 14.35 13.71
C ASN A 582 1.62 14.38 13.77
N THR A 583 0.98 14.84 12.70
CA THR A 583 -0.50 15.00 12.66
C THR A 583 -1.22 13.65 12.59
N SER A 584 -0.57 12.60 12.10
CA SER A 584 -1.07 11.22 12.18
C SER A 584 -0.27 10.41 13.22
N ASN A 585 0.33 9.30 12.82
CA ASN A 585 0.95 8.35 13.74
C ASN A 585 2.42 8.68 13.98
N GLY A 586 2.97 8.19 15.10
CA GLY A 586 4.41 8.13 15.31
C GLY A 586 5.03 7.09 14.37
N PHE A 587 4.67 5.82 14.55
CA PHE A 587 5.19 4.68 13.79
C PHE A 587 4.05 3.82 13.23
N LYS A 588 3.81 3.90 11.91
CA LYS A 588 2.86 3.07 11.15
C LYS A 588 3.60 1.85 10.58
N LEU A 589 3.41 0.69 11.20
CA LEU A 589 4.20 -0.53 10.96
C LEU A 589 3.59 -1.50 9.91
N GLY A 590 2.84 -0.98 8.95
CA GLY A 590 2.39 -1.74 7.79
C GLY A 590 1.13 -1.19 7.13
N GLY A 591 0.34 -2.06 6.48
CA GLY A 591 -0.85 -1.65 5.74
C GLY A 591 -1.64 -2.82 5.13
N GLU A 592 -2.93 -2.55 4.88
CA GLU A 592 -3.86 -3.38 4.10
C GLU A 592 -3.94 -4.87 4.48
N GLY A 593 -3.69 -5.26 5.73
CA GLY A 593 -3.84 -6.68 6.11
C GLY A 593 -2.66 -7.56 5.69
N GLN A 594 -1.60 -6.98 5.11
CA GLN A 594 -0.49 -7.74 4.55
C GLN A 594 0.54 -8.09 5.64
N PRO A 595 0.75 -9.38 5.97
CA PRO A 595 1.70 -9.78 7.00
C PRO A 595 3.14 -9.50 6.57
N VAL A 596 3.84 -8.69 7.37
CA VAL A 596 5.29 -8.48 7.28
C VAL A 596 5.85 -8.37 8.70
N ALA A 597 6.91 -9.12 9.01
CA ALA A 597 7.54 -9.13 10.33
C ALA A 597 8.53 -7.96 10.49
N HIS A 598 8.06 -6.72 10.38
CA HIS A 598 8.86 -5.54 10.69
C HIS A 598 9.32 -5.53 12.15
N GLU A 599 10.42 -4.82 12.42
CA GLU A 599 10.99 -4.72 13.74
C GLU A 599 11.16 -3.27 14.17
N ILE A 600 10.80 -2.98 15.42
CA ILE A 600 11.02 -1.67 16.04
C ILE A 600 11.58 -1.83 17.45
N HIS A 601 12.75 -1.23 17.66
CA HIS A 601 13.47 -1.32 18.92
C HIS A 601 13.87 0.06 19.45
N ASN A 602 13.93 0.21 20.77
CA ASN A 602 14.57 1.35 21.45
C ASN A 602 14.03 2.72 20.99
N SER A 603 12.77 2.80 20.55
CA SER A 603 12.23 3.99 19.88
C SER A 603 11.19 4.71 20.74
N ILE A 604 11.00 6.00 20.48
CA ILE A 604 10.18 6.89 21.32
C ILE A 604 9.11 7.59 20.46
N ALA A 605 7.83 7.48 20.84
CA ALA A 605 6.71 8.19 20.22
C ALA A 605 6.07 9.17 21.21
N ILE A 606 6.10 10.48 20.93
CA ILE A 606 5.56 11.51 21.84
C ILE A 606 4.59 12.45 21.14
N GLY A 607 3.38 12.57 21.68
CA GLY A 607 2.47 13.65 21.32
C GLY A 607 2.00 13.65 19.86
N ASN A 608 2.08 12.54 19.14
CA ASN A 608 1.51 12.42 17.80
C ASN A 608 -0.03 12.50 17.89
N HIS A 609 -0.70 13.05 16.87
CA HIS A 609 -2.13 13.40 16.98
C HIS A 609 -3.06 12.21 16.70
N LEU A 610 -2.52 11.09 16.21
CA LEU A 610 -3.17 9.78 16.26
C LEU A 610 -2.42 8.85 17.22
N ASP A 611 -1.79 7.81 16.68
CA ASP A 611 -1.26 6.71 17.47
C ASP A 611 0.26 6.81 17.66
N GLY A 612 0.79 6.35 18.78
CA GLY A 612 2.24 6.26 18.99
C GLY A 612 2.85 5.17 18.10
N PHE A 613 2.50 3.92 18.38
CA PHE A 613 2.88 2.73 17.61
C PHE A 613 1.63 2.00 17.13
N THR A 614 1.50 1.79 15.82
CA THR A 614 0.33 1.14 15.21
C THR A 614 0.74 0.06 14.23
N ASP A 615 0.10 -1.11 14.30
CA ASP A 615 0.28 -2.16 13.30
C ASP A 615 -0.26 -1.76 11.91
N ASN A 616 -1.20 -0.80 11.89
CA ASN A 616 -1.96 -0.39 10.72
C ASN A 616 -2.44 -1.58 9.89
N PHE A 617 -3.06 -2.54 10.58
CA PHE A 617 -3.57 -3.79 10.01
C PHE A 617 -2.49 -4.76 9.51
N ASN A 618 -1.22 -4.66 9.91
CA ASN A 618 -0.23 -5.68 9.62
C ASN A 618 -0.34 -6.85 10.62
N PRO A 619 -0.83 -8.04 10.22
CA PRO A 619 -0.96 -9.18 11.12
C PRO A 619 0.33 -10.00 11.24
N GLY A 620 1.46 -9.50 10.72
CA GLY A 620 2.73 -10.20 10.75
C GLY A 620 3.26 -10.41 12.17
N ALA A 621 4.26 -11.28 12.29
CA ALA A 621 5.01 -11.50 13.52
C ALA A 621 5.99 -10.34 13.79
N LEU A 622 5.44 -9.14 13.99
CA LEU A 622 6.18 -7.91 14.32
C LEU A 622 7.06 -8.12 15.57
N VAL A 623 8.20 -7.44 15.64
CA VAL A 623 8.99 -7.34 16.88
C VAL A 623 8.89 -5.91 17.39
N VAL A 624 8.31 -5.74 18.58
CA VAL A 624 8.10 -4.45 19.21
C VAL A 624 8.77 -4.51 20.57
N ALA A 625 9.99 -3.99 20.67
CA ALA A 625 10.82 -4.16 21.86
C ALA A 625 11.41 -2.86 22.42
N ASN A 626 11.39 -2.70 23.73
CA ASN A 626 12.05 -1.61 24.44
C ASN A 626 11.66 -0.21 23.93
N ASN A 627 10.40 -0.02 23.56
CA ASN A 627 9.89 1.25 23.06
C ASN A 627 9.19 2.06 24.16
N VAL A 628 9.10 3.37 23.96
CA VAL A 628 8.41 4.28 24.88
C VAL A 628 7.37 5.10 24.11
N ALA A 629 6.12 5.09 24.56
CA ALA A 629 5.09 5.97 24.06
C ALA A 629 4.60 6.91 25.18
N VAL A 630 4.54 8.21 24.89
CA VAL A 630 4.07 9.23 25.85
C VAL A 630 3.06 10.17 25.20
N ASP A 631 1.89 10.31 25.80
CA ASP A 631 0.91 11.36 25.47
C ASP A 631 0.50 11.44 23.98
N ASN A 632 0.49 10.32 23.23
CA ASN A 632 -0.10 10.31 21.89
C ASN A 632 -1.63 10.45 22.00
N GLN A 633 -2.24 11.27 21.14
CA GLN A 633 -3.61 11.75 21.39
C GLN A 633 -4.67 10.66 21.32
N ARG A 634 -4.50 9.65 20.44
CA ARG A 634 -5.43 8.52 20.33
C ARG A 634 -4.95 7.32 21.14
N PHE A 635 -4.09 6.46 20.58
CA PHE A 635 -3.46 5.33 21.29
C PHE A 635 -1.97 5.58 21.49
N ASN A 636 -1.40 5.12 22.60
CA ASN A 636 0.05 4.99 22.69
C ASN A 636 0.50 3.75 21.91
N TYR A 637 -0.18 2.61 22.10
CA TYR A 637 -0.01 1.37 21.34
C TYR A 637 -1.36 0.84 20.83
N ILE A 638 -1.45 0.57 19.52
CA ILE A 638 -2.58 -0.13 18.90
C ILE A 638 -2.11 -1.22 17.93
N PHE A 639 -2.34 -2.47 18.33
CA PHE A 639 -2.03 -3.69 17.59
C PHE A 639 -3.29 -4.54 17.57
N ARG A 640 -3.96 -4.55 16.42
CA ARG A 640 -5.34 -5.01 16.26
C ARG A 640 -5.36 -6.55 16.13
N PRO A 641 -6.40 -7.23 16.65
CA PRO A 641 -6.56 -8.66 16.40
C PRO A 641 -6.87 -8.90 14.92
N SER A 642 -6.12 -9.80 14.28
CA SER A 642 -6.42 -10.24 12.92
C SER A 642 -7.58 -11.23 12.92
N PRO A 643 -8.54 -11.13 11.99
CA PRO A 643 -9.55 -12.16 11.82
C PRO A 643 -9.05 -13.42 11.11
N TYR A 644 -7.80 -13.43 10.63
CA TYR A 644 -7.25 -14.49 9.77
C TYR A 644 -6.21 -15.37 10.46
N GLY A 645 -5.93 -15.13 11.73
CA GLY A 645 -4.99 -15.88 12.54
C GLY A 645 -5.29 -15.69 14.03
N SER A 646 -4.64 -16.48 14.88
CA SER A 646 -4.73 -16.29 16.33
C SER A 646 -3.69 -15.28 16.81
N ALA A 647 -3.89 -14.70 17.99
CA ALA A 647 -3.00 -13.69 18.55
C ALA A 647 -1.54 -14.20 18.67
N GLU A 648 -1.33 -15.50 18.90
CA GLU A 648 0.00 -16.11 19.03
C GLU A 648 0.80 -16.09 17.73
N THR A 649 0.12 -15.89 16.58
CA THR A 649 0.76 -15.74 15.27
C THR A 649 1.15 -14.30 14.94
N GLN A 650 0.68 -13.34 15.75
CA GLN A 650 0.98 -11.92 15.62
C GLN A 650 2.21 -11.53 16.45
N GLY A 651 2.54 -10.24 16.45
CA GLY A 651 3.80 -9.70 16.98
C GLY A 651 4.17 -10.09 18.40
N LYS A 652 5.46 -9.92 18.72
CA LYS A 652 6.05 -10.12 20.04
C LYS A 652 6.37 -8.77 20.68
N PHE A 653 5.98 -8.62 21.93
CA PHE A 653 6.12 -7.39 22.71
C PHE A 653 6.96 -7.65 23.95
N THR A 654 8.05 -6.90 24.12
CA THR A 654 8.96 -6.99 25.27
C THR A 654 9.45 -5.60 25.69
N ASP A 655 9.55 -5.34 26.99
CA ASP A 655 10.14 -4.14 27.59
C ASP A 655 9.54 -2.80 27.12
N ASN A 656 8.32 -2.79 26.56
CA ASN A 656 7.69 -1.55 26.13
C ASN A 656 7.08 -0.79 27.31
N ILE A 657 7.11 0.54 27.24
CA ILE A 657 6.54 1.44 28.25
C ILE A 657 5.54 2.39 27.57
N SER A 658 4.38 2.53 28.19
CA SER A 658 3.31 3.46 27.81
C SER A 658 3.00 4.37 28.99
N LEU A 659 3.15 5.69 28.83
CA LEU A 659 2.93 6.67 29.88
C LEU A 659 2.00 7.79 29.40
N ARG A 660 1.26 8.36 30.35
CA ARG A 660 0.40 9.51 30.12
C ARG A 660 0.55 10.53 31.25
N SER A 661 0.98 11.74 30.90
CA SER A 661 0.98 12.89 31.81
C SER A 661 -0.41 13.53 31.92
N VAL A 662 -1.22 13.34 30.87
CA VAL A 662 -2.63 13.74 30.81
C VAL A 662 -3.50 12.55 30.45
N GLU A 663 -4.72 12.51 30.97
CA GLU A 663 -5.67 11.44 30.66
C GLU A 663 -5.87 11.34 29.14
N GLY A 664 -5.75 10.12 28.62
CA GLY A 664 -5.90 9.83 27.20
C GLY A 664 -7.31 9.40 26.84
N LYS A 665 -7.62 9.39 25.55
CA LYS A 665 -8.93 8.93 25.09
C LYS A 665 -9.14 7.41 25.25
N TYR A 666 -8.07 6.64 25.03
CA TYR A 666 -8.11 5.19 25.05
C TYR A 666 -6.90 4.61 25.78
N ASP A 667 -7.13 3.47 26.42
CA ASP A 667 -6.10 2.54 26.90
C ASP A 667 -5.38 1.87 25.72
N ASP A 668 -4.24 1.22 25.99
CA ASP A 668 -3.50 0.51 24.95
C ASP A 668 -4.24 -0.76 24.50
N ALA A 669 -4.26 -0.98 23.19
CA ALA A 669 -4.95 -2.10 22.57
C ALA A 669 -3.94 -3.02 21.89
N ILE A 670 -3.74 -4.23 22.39
CA ILE A 670 -2.63 -5.08 21.93
C ILE A 670 -3.10 -6.52 21.72
N SER A 671 -2.89 -7.02 20.50
CA SER A 671 -3.02 -8.43 20.13
C SER A 671 -1.66 -8.97 19.69
N GLY A 672 -1.23 -10.07 20.30
CA GLY A 672 0.08 -10.67 20.06
C GLY A 672 0.61 -11.44 21.27
N ASN A 673 1.88 -11.80 21.19
CA ASN A 673 2.65 -12.41 22.26
C ASN A 673 3.21 -11.31 23.18
N VAL A 674 2.52 -11.04 24.29
CA VAL A 674 2.91 -10.01 25.27
C VAL A 674 3.44 -10.66 26.53
N ASP A 675 4.70 -10.43 26.87
CA ASP A 675 5.26 -10.91 28.15
C ASP A 675 5.10 -9.88 29.28
N ASN A 676 5.50 -10.26 30.50
CA ASN A 676 5.32 -9.47 31.71
C ASN A 676 6.32 -8.31 31.89
N SER A 677 7.25 -8.12 30.96
CA SER A 677 8.19 -7.00 30.98
C SER A 677 7.58 -5.69 30.48
N ASN A 678 6.47 -5.77 29.74
CA ASN A 678 5.78 -4.60 29.19
C ASN A 678 4.91 -3.90 30.22
N TYR A 679 4.89 -2.57 30.16
CA TYR A 679 4.02 -1.69 30.95
C TYR A 679 3.11 -0.89 30.03
N PHE A 680 1.86 -1.34 29.92
CA PHE A 680 0.85 -0.73 29.07
C PHE A 680 -0.23 -0.06 29.90
N ILE A 681 -0.95 0.88 29.30
CA ILE A 681 -2.07 1.55 29.96
C ILE A 681 -3.29 0.63 29.92
N ARG A 682 -3.82 0.30 31.11
CA ARG A 682 -5.05 -0.46 31.34
C ARG A 682 -5.83 0.17 32.50
N ASP A 683 -7.12 0.36 32.32
CA ASP A 683 -8.01 1.09 33.21
C ASP A 683 -7.39 2.44 33.65
N GLY A 684 -6.79 3.16 32.69
CA GLY A 684 -6.12 4.46 32.92
C GLY A 684 -4.81 4.40 33.71
N LYS A 685 -4.22 3.21 33.94
CA LYS A 685 -2.97 3.03 34.71
C LYS A 685 -1.91 2.31 33.89
N THR A 686 -0.67 2.77 33.98
CA THR A 686 0.47 2.07 33.39
C THR A 686 0.86 0.87 34.25
N GLU A 687 0.63 -0.34 33.75
CA GLU A 687 0.90 -1.58 34.49
C GLU A 687 1.33 -2.75 33.59
N ASN A 688 2.03 -3.72 34.20
CA ASN A 688 2.36 -4.98 33.54
C ASN A 688 1.33 -6.07 33.81
N SER A 689 1.49 -7.25 33.21
CA SER A 689 0.58 -8.40 33.40
C SER A 689 0.57 -8.96 34.83
N ASP A 690 1.59 -8.66 35.64
CA ASP A 690 1.66 -9.07 37.05
C ASP A 690 0.99 -8.04 37.98
N GLY A 691 0.39 -6.97 37.44
CA GLY A 691 -0.25 -5.89 38.19
C GLY A 691 0.72 -4.88 38.82
N LYS A 692 2.01 -4.94 38.46
CA LYS A 692 2.98 -3.93 38.89
C LYS A 692 2.77 -2.66 38.09
N GLN A 693 2.61 -1.54 38.78
CA GLN A 693 2.38 -0.23 38.17
C GLN A 693 3.67 0.58 38.06
N LEU A 694 3.72 1.44 37.04
CA LEU A 694 4.64 2.58 36.97
C LEU A 694 3.85 3.86 37.20
N SER A 695 4.42 4.78 37.96
CA SER A 695 3.86 6.10 38.17
C SER A 695 4.68 7.12 37.40
N ILE A 696 4.03 8.09 36.76
CA ILE A 696 4.75 9.22 36.13
C ILE A 696 5.59 10.01 37.14
N LYS A 697 5.24 9.94 38.44
CA LYS A 697 5.99 10.58 39.53
C LYS A 697 7.33 9.90 39.81
N ASP A 698 7.54 8.69 39.28
CA ASP A 698 8.81 7.97 39.41
C ASP A 698 9.89 8.57 38.51
N TYR A 699 9.51 9.47 37.59
CA TYR A 699 10.38 10.07 36.60
C TYR A 699 10.54 11.57 36.83
N GLN A 700 11.74 12.10 36.53
CA GLN A 700 12.03 13.53 36.60
C GLN A 700 11.34 14.31 35.47
N SER A 701 11.27 13.74 34.26
CA SER A 701 10.60 14.35 33.10
C SER A 701 10.03 13.29 32.16
N LEU A 702 8.89 13.63 31.53
CA LEU A 702 8.31 12.90 30.40
C LEU A 702 8.46 13.65 29.07
N THR A 703 9.19 14.77 29.07
CA THR A 703 9.38 15.62 27.91
C THR A 703 10.83 15.55 27.45
N LEU A 704 11.02 15.36 26.14
CA LEU A 704 12.32 15.48 25.50
C LEU A 704 12.74 16.96 25.36
N PRO A 705 14.04 17.28 25.46
CA PRO A 705 14.55 18.63 25.23
C PRO A 705 14.10 19.25 23.89
N VAL A 706 13.97 20.59 23.87
CA VAL A 706 13.66 21.37 22.67
C VAL A 706 14.66 22.52 22.58
N PRO A 707 15.52 22.59 21.53
CA PRO A 707 15.67 21.59 20.47
C PRO A 707 16.25 20.27 20.98
N LEU A 708 15.95 19.17 20.28
CA LEU A 708 16.53 17.87 20.57
C LEU A 708 17.91 17.75 19.90
N GLN A 709 18.96 17.66 20.71
CA GLN A 709 20.33 17.60 20.24
C GLN A 709 20.87 16.17 20.23
N ARG A 710 22.04 15.97 19.61
CA ARG A 710 22.75 14.70 19.55
C ARG A 710 24.13 14.78 20.19
N ASN A 711 24.58 13.66 20.75
CA ASN A 711 25.96 13.42 21.12
C ASN A 711 26.83 13.23 19.86
N ALA A 712 28.15 13.22 20.06
CA ALA A 712 29.12 13.02 18.97
C ALA A 712 29.02 11.64 18.30
N ASP A 713 28.50 10.63 19.00
CA ASP A 713 28.23 9.29 18.47
C ASP A 713 26.89 9.19 17.71
N GLY A 714 26.12 10.28 17.66
CA GLY A 714 24.83 10.37 16.99
C GLY A 714 23.62 10.06 17.89
N SER A 715 23.84 9.58 19.13
CA SER A 715 22.74 9.29 20.06
C SER A 715 22.03 10.59 20.47
N PHE A 716 20.75 10.52 20.80
CA PHE A 716 20.01 11.69 21.28
C PHE A 716 20.45 12.10 22.70
N ILE A 717 20.54 13.40 22.94
CA ILE A 717 20.68 13.98 24.27
C ILE A 717 19.28 14.11 24.85
N THR A 718 18.85 13.09 25.60
CA THR A 718 17.48 12.99 26.14
C THR A 718 17.28 13.79 27.44
N GLY A 719 18.33 14.36 28.02
CA GLY A 719 18.27 15.05 29.30
C GLY A 719 17.70 14.15 30.41
N GLU A 720 16.80 14.70 31.22
CA GLU A 720 16.15 13.98 32.33
C GLU A 720 14.94 13.12 31.90
N PHE A 721 14.70 12.96 30.58
CA PHE A 721 13.60 12.15 30.07
C PHE A 721 13.69 10.71 30.60
N LEU A 722 12.65 10.28 31.31
CA LEU A 722 12.56 8.99 32.01
C LEU A 722 13.73 8.67 32.96
N THR A 723 14.48 9.68 33.39
CA THR A 723 15.42 9.52 34.49
C THR A 723 14.62 9.37 35.78
N LYS A 724 14.91 8.33 36.56
CA LYS A 724 14.20 8.08 37.83
C LYS A 724 14.53 9.17 38.86
N GLN A 725 13.55 9.51 39.69
CA GLN A 725 13.74 10.38 40.85
C GLN A 725 14.52 9.70 41.96
#